data_AF-A0A150P422-F1
#
_entry.id   AF-A0A150P422-F1
#
_cell.length_a   1.000
_cell.length_b   1.000
_cell.length_c   1.000
_cell.angle_alpha   90.00
_cell.angle_beta   90.00
_cell.angle_gamma   90.00
#
_symmetry.space_group_name_H-M   'P 1'
#
loop_
_entity.id
_entity.type
_entity.pdbx_description
1 polymer ?
#
loop_
_entity_poly.entity_id
_entity_poly.type
_entity_poly.pdbx_seq_one_letter_code
_entity_poly.pdbx_strand_id
1 'polypeptide(L)'
;MISGNELAERIATAESSHLLGGAFERVPILSIWDALTVEYERFDRFVLERDMARIERYYRARGFYGARARAARVQRMGGPDKEGRVRVRIVVSEGDPVKVASVDLQWRDWTLEKGRDIARPVTEAKGQLKIGERLDEEQYEEVKKSLLRVLTDRGFAYATVEGHVDVDLVKNEARVRYTIELGPECTFGKVHLKGLGEIPEAPVRTAIGIEEGERFSTAVLAEAEQALADFGVFGAVAVKPELAPPGQPRTPVVPVTFSVEPAALRAVRLGGGAEVGSRVETHLVAGWEDRNFLGGLRRFNVEARPGLVFYPVEFSTLVGRELKDDFRLLPELQIRSELRQPGALERRTAAVLRGSFKLYCPQTGEFCNKPDDQKKEGGESENPPDPPPEKAEHPIVGYREYVGSIGLERPFLKSDLNAAILYNVQLNSPFTYNDVPLPPGFQSIFIPYLQAIVSYDRRLNRAGKPDRLSPHHGYYVALDAQLAGYLKFDTALANAVVGHEVRAARDLRIQPEFRAYLPVSRKWILGFRMMTGWLFPTGYGDASSADLTRCDALAEGDPGRAGCRADVGADVQLMQFRGFFSGGATSNRGYGFNEVGPHARVPSLTGQGAGRAEDAPLVPIGGRLLWEASLELRIPLGESFGTVIFADAGDVTRELSLFRSGAQRPHLSAGVGLRYTTPVGPLRFDVGYRVPCMQVFGKCTPGEAGWPADERTPEALFDVLPIAVNLAIGEAF
;
A
#
# COMPACT_ATOMS: atom_id res chain seq x y z
N MET A 1 11.57 -36.79 -2.75
CA MET A 1 12.92 -36.19 -2.90
C MET A 1 12.84 -34.76 -2.43
N ILE A 2 13.83 -34.32 -1.67
CA ILE A 2 13.96 -32.90 -1.31
C ILE A 2 14.55 -32.20 -2.54
N SER A 3 14.04 -31.03 -2.91
CA SER A 3 14.56 -30.34 -4.10
C SER A 3 15.97 -29.81 -3.84
N GLY A 4 16.85 -29.87 -4.85
CA GLY A 4 18.20 -29.31 -4.76
C GLY A 4 18.19 -27.80 -4.45
N ASN A 5 17.16 -27.08 -4.92
CA ASN A 5 16.97 -25.67 -4.64
C ASN A 5 16.69 -25.43 -3.14
N GLU A 6 15.75 -26.17 -2.55
CA GLU A 6 15.42 -26.08 -1.11
C GLU A 6 16.68 -26.31 -0.24
N LEU A 7 17.55 -27.23 -0.64
CA LEU A 7 18.83 -27.46 0.03
C LEU A 7 19.82 -26.30 -0.10
N ALA A 8 19.95 -25.73 -1.31
CA ALA A 8 20.79 -24.57 -1.57
C ALA A 8 20.36 -23.34 -0.75
N GLU A 9 19.12 -23.29 -0.27
CA GLU A 9 18.56 -22.24 0.60
C GLU A 9 19.03 -22.35 2.07
N ARG A 10 19.51 -23.53 2.47
CA ARG A 10 19.79 -23.87 3.88
C ARG A 10 21.28 -23.97 4.18
N ILE A 11 22.14 -23.97 3.17
CA ILE A 11 23.61 -24.01 3.28
C ILE A 11 24.20 -22.61 3.13
N ALA A 12 25.39 -22.38 3.68
CA ALA A 12 26.10 -21.12 3.56
C ALA A 12 26.92 -21.02 2.26
N THR A 13 27.28 -22.14 1.64
CA THR A 13 27.93 -22.20 0.33
C THR A 13 26.92 -21.81 -0.75
N ALA A 14 27.05 -20.60 -1.27
CA ALA A 14 26.17 -20.04 -2.28
C ALA A 14 26.83 -20.01 -3.67
N GLU A 15 26.00 -20.12 -4.72
CA GLU A 15 26.44 -19.94 -6.10
C GLU A 15 26.54 -18.45 -6.40
N SER A 16 27.60 -18.03 -7.10
CA SER A 16 27.68 -16.66 -7.62
C SER A 16 26.54 -16.45 -8.62
N SER A 17 25.61 -15.54 -8.33
CA SER A 17 24.40 -15.41 -9.12
C SER A 17 24.59 -14.43 -10.29
N HIS A 18 24.27 -14.88 -11.50
CA HIS A 18 24.04 -14.03 -12.66
C HIS A 18 22.53 -13.86 -12.84
N LEU A 19 22.04 -12.62 -12.85
CA LEU A 19 20.63 -12.28 -12.70
C LEU A 19 19.72 -12.84 -13.81
N LEU A 20 20.22 -12.98 -15.05
CA LEU A 20 19.42 -13.41 -16.22
C LEU A 20 20.06 -14.56 -17.01
N GLY A 21 21.04 -15.26 -16.45
CA GLY A 21 21.73 -16.38 -17.11
C GLY A 21 22.43 -16.03 -18.43
N GLY A 22 22.73 -14.74 -18.67
CA GLY A 22 23.29 -14.24 -19.92
C GLY A 22 22.28 -14.07 -21.06
N ALA A 23 20.96 -14.16 -20.79
CA ALA A 23 19.91 -14.07 -21.81
C ALA A 23 19.91 -12.74 -22.59
N PHE A 24 20.46 -11.67 -22.00
CA PHE A 24 20.49 -10.34 -22.59
C PHE A 24 21.89 -9.87 -23.02
N GLU A 25 22.89 -10.77 -23.03
CA GLU A 25 24.25 -10.47 -23.54
C GLU A 25 24.23 -9.91 -24.98
N ARG A 26 23.19 -10.26 -25.77
CA ARG A 26 23.03 -9.82 -27.16
C ARG A 26 22.23 -8.52 -27.34
N VAL A 27 21.65 -7.97 -26.27
CA VAL A 27 20.86 -6.72 -26.31
C VAL A 27 21.64 -5.63 -25.57
N PRO A 28 22.33 -4.70 -26.27
CA PRO A 28 23.30 -3.79 -25.67
C PRO A 28 22.75 -2.97 -24.50
N ILE A 29 21.50 -2.52 -24.60
CA ILE A 29 20.85 -1.67 -23.58
C ILE A 29 20.49 -2.44 -22.29
N LEU A 30 20.34 -3.77 -22.38
CA LEU A 30 19.99 -4.64 -21.25
C LEU A 30 21.23 -5.31 -20.62
N SER A 31 22.37 -5.31 -21.31
CA SER A 31 23.63 -5.92 -20.86
C SER A 31 24.25 -5.27 -19.61
N ILE A 32 24.02 -3.98 -19.38
CA ILE A 32 24.50 -3.24 -18.19
C ILE A 32 23.88 -3.83 -16.90
N TRP A 33 22.66 -4.34 -16.98
CA TRP A 33 21.98 -4.94 -15.83
C TRP A 33 22.57 -6.30 -15.45
N ASP A 34 23.02 -7.11 -16.42
CA ASP A 34 23.74 -8.36 -16.15
C ASP A 34 25.11 -8.09 -15.49
N ALA A 35 25.76 -6.97 -15.80
CA ALA A 35 27.04 -6.58 -15.19
C ALA A 35 26.90 -6.02 -13.77
N LEU A 36 25.84 -5.24 -13.49
CA LEU A 36 25.60 -4.59 -12.19
C LEU A 36 25.05 -5.53 -11.11
N THR A 37 24.70 -6.77 -11.46
CA THR A 37 23.99 -7.70 -10.57
C THR A 37 24.76 -8.99 -10.27
N VAL A 38 26.04 -9.05 -10.64
CA VAL A 38 26.90 -10.20 -10.33
C VAL A 38 27.37 -10.12 -8.87
N GLU A 39 26.72 -10.89 -8.01
CA GLU A 39 27.20 -11.16 -6.65
C GLU A 39 28.23 -12.30 -6.71
N TYR A 40 29.50 -11.97 -6.48
CA TYR A 40 30.59 -12.94 -6.40
C TYR A 40 30.66 -13.55 -5.01
N GLU A 41 30.37 -14.85 -4.93
CA GLU A 41 30.48 -15.62 -3.68
C GLU A 41 31.88 -16.21 -3.55
N ARG A 42 32.53 -15.98 -2.40
CA ARG A 42 33.88 -16.48 -2.15
C ARG A 42 33.81 -17.92 -1.64
N PHE A 43 34.46 -18.83 -2.36
CA PHE A 43 34.55 -20.21 -1.93
C PHE A 43 35.39 -20.37 -0.66
N ASP A 44 34.80 -20.94 0.39
CA ASP A 44 35.47 -21.33 1.64
C ASP A 44 35.27 -22.83 1.90
N ARG A 45 36.39 -23.55 2.10
CA ARG A 45 36.39 -25.00 2.33
C ARG A 45 35.81 -25.40 3.68
N PHE A 46 36.03 -24.62 4.74
CA PHE A 46 35.52 -24.92 6.08
C PHE A 46 34.02 -24.68 6.17
N VAL A 47 33.51 -23.68 5.44
CA VAL A 47 32.07 -23.46 5.29
C VAL A 47 31.42 -24.65 4.59
N LEU A 48 32.01 -25.12 3.49
CA LEU A 48 31.52 -26.31 2.76
C LEU A 48 31.49 -27.57 3.66
N GLU A 49 32.51 -27.82 4.46
CA GLU A 49 32.55 -28.96 5.38
C GLU A 49 31.43 -28.89 6.44
N ARG A 50 31.17 -27.71 7.00
CA ARG A 50 30.04 -27.48 7.93
C ARG A 50 28.69 -27.65 7.25
N ASP A 51 28.58 -27.21 5.99
CA ASP A 51 27.37 -27.38 5.20
C ASP A 51 27.07 -28.84 4.92
N MET A 52 28.07 -29.71 4.75
CA MET A 52 27.82 -31.16 4.59
C MET A 52 27.08 -31.74 5.80
N ALA A 53 27.51 -31.39 7.01
CA ALA A 53 26.82 -31.80 8.23
C ALA A 53 25.42 -31.16 8.35
N ARG A 54 25.25 -29.91 7.89
CA ARG A 54 23.95 -29.23 7.88
C ARG A 54 22.96 -29.89 6.92
N ILE A 55 23.43 -30.30 5.74
CA ILE A 55 22.66 -31.08 4.76
C ILE A 55 22.19 -32.39 5.39
N GLU A 56 23.09 -33.17 5.99
CA GLU A 56 22.69 -34.43 6.63
C GLU A 56 21.65 -34.21 7.74
N ARG A 57 21.84 -33.19 8.59
CA ARG A 57 20.87 -32.84 9.64
C ARG A 57 19.51 -32.43 9.06
N TYR A 58 19.51 -31.69 7.95
CA TYR A 58 18.29 -31.26 7.26
C TYR A 58 17.48 -32.44 6.72
N TYR A 59 18.16 -33.41 6.11
CA TYR A 59 17.57 -34.65 5.64
C TYR A 59 17.04 -35.52 6.80
N ARG A 60 17.80 -35.63 7.90
CA ARG A 60 17.39 -36.37 9.11
C ARG A 60 16.12 -35.80 9.73
N ALA A 61 16.01 -34.48 9.85
CA ALA A 61 14.81 -33.81 10.35
C ALA A 61 13.57 -34.07 9.47
N ARG A 62 13.76 -34.46 8.20
CA ARG A 62 12.70 -34.84 7.25
C ARG A 62 12.58 -36.36 7.06
N GLY A 63 13.09 -37.15 8.01
CA GLY A 63 12.90 -38.60 8.03
C GLY A 63 13.91 -39.42 7.23
N PHE A 64 14.94 -38.81 6.63
CA PHE A 64 15.99 -39.53 5.90
C PHE A 64 17.22 -39.77 6.79
N TYR A 65 17.13 -40.76 7.68
CA TYR A 65 18.20 -41.05 8.64
C TYR A 65 19.44 -41.69 8.02
N GLY A 66 19.26 -42.40 6.90
CA GLY A 66 20.34 -42.95 6.08
C GLY A 66 21.07 -41.92 5.21
N ALA A 67 20.66 -40.64 5.26
CA ALA A 67 21.22 -39.62 4.40
C ALA A 67 22.71 -39.39 4.67
N ARG A 68 23.51 -39.42 3.59
CA ARG A 68 24.96 -39.16 3.62
C ARG A 68 25.36 -38.17 2.55
N ALA A 69 26.05 -37.11 2.94
CA ALA A 69 26.71 -36.20 2.01
C ALA A 69 28.09 -36.78 1.64
N ARG A 70 28.14 -37.65 0.63
CA ARG A 70 29.30 -38.53 0.38
C ARG A 70 30.55 -37.80 -0.16
N ALA A 71 30.38 -36.75 -0.96
CA ALA A 71 31.49 -35.98 -1.51
C ALA A 71 31.03 -34.63 -2.06
N ALA A 72 31.79 -33.57 -1.75
CA ALA A 72 31.75 -32.31 -2.47
C ALA A 72 32.93 -32.25 -3.45
N ARG A 73 32.66 -32.38 -4.75
CA ARG A 73 33.69 -32.23 -5.80
C ARG A 73 33.86 -30.74 -6.12
N VAL A 74 35.04 -30.21 -5.82
CA VAL A 74 35.41 -28.81 -6.07
C VAL A 74 36.26 -28.77 -7.34
N GLN A 75 35.72 -28.24 -8.44
CA GLN A 75 36.40 -28.09 -9.71
C GLN A 75 36.75 -26.62 -9.93
N ARG A 76 38.05 -26.30 -10.05
CA ARG A 76 38.48 -24.97 -10.52
C ARG A 76 38.20 -24.89 -12.02
N MET A 77 37.51 -23.84 -12.45
CA MET A 77 37.22 -23.62 -13.86
C MET A 77 38.43 -22.93 -14.51
N GLY A 78 38.85 -23.41 -15.69
CA GLY A 78 39.94 -22.80 -16.48
C GLY A 78 39.41 -22.20 -17.78
N GLY A 79 40.00 -21.09 -18.21
CA GLY A 79 39.68 -20.36 -19.44
C GLY A 79 39.75 -18.83 -19.25
N PRO A 80 39.84 -18.03 -20.34
CA PRO A 80 40.06 -16.58 -20.29
C PRO A 80 39.07 -15.81 -19.40
N ASP A 81 37.83 -16.28 -19.28
CA ASP A 81 36.75 -15.62 -18.50
C ASP A 81 36.36 -16.35 -17.19
N LYS A 82 37.07 -17.44 -16.85
CA LYS A 82 36.69 -18.36 -15.75
C LYS A 82 37.78 -18.53 -14.69
N GLU A 83 38.89 -17.81 -14.83
CA GLU A 83 39.99 -17.82 -13.88
C GLU A 83 39.51 -17.41 -12.48
N GLY A 84 39.84 -18.21 -11.46
CA GLY A 84 39.39 -18.01 -10.08
C GLY A 84 37.98 -18.53 -9.73
N ARG A 85 37.18 -19.01 -10.70
CA ARG A 85 35.85 -19.59 -10.42
C ARG A 85 35.93 -21.05 -9.99
N VAL A 86 35.02 -21.45 -9.10
CA VAL A 86 34.94 -22.80 -8.53
C VAL A 86 33.54 -23.37 -8.72
N ARG A 87 33.44 -24.60 -9.23
CA ARG A 87 32.20 -25.37 -9.25
C ARG A 87 32.22 -26.40 -8.13
N VAL A 88 31.24 -26.33 -7.24
CA VAL A 88 31.07 -27.29 -6.14
C VAL A 88 29.91 -28.22 -6.47
N ARG A 89 30.16 -29.53 -6.58
CA ARG A 89 29.12 -30.55 -6.76
C ARG A 89 29.01 -31.40 -5.51
N ILE A 90 27.92 -31.23 -4.77
CA ILE A 90 27.61 -32.01 -3.57
C ILE A 90 26.75 -33.21 -4.00
N VAL A 91 27.23 -34.42 -3.72
CA VAL A 91 26.46 -35.64 -3.98
C VAL A 91 25.85 -36.13 -2.67
N VAL A 92 24.53 -36.01 -2.56
CA VAL A 92 23.77 -36.51 -1.42
C VAL A 92 23.14 -37.85 -1.78
N SER A 93 23.40 -38.85 -0.94
CA SER A 93 22.69 -40.12 -0.96
C SER A 93 21.58 -40.02 0.08
N GLU A 94 20.32 -39.84 -0.34
CA GLU A 94 19.19 -39.63 0.59
C GLU A 94 18.92 -40.87 1.46
N GLY A 95 19.05 -42.07 0.88
CA GLY A 95 18.62 -43.32 1.53
C GLY A 95 17.10 -43.45 1.55
N ASP A 96 16.61 -44.54 2.14
CA ASP A 96 15.17 -44.76 2.28
C ASP A 96 14.57 -43.87 3.37
N PRO A 97 13.36 -43.32 3.17
CA PRO A 97 12.68 -42.52 4.18
C PRO A 97 12.15 -43.42 5.29
N VAL A 98 12.35 -43.00 6.53
CA VAL A 98 11.67 -43.56 7.69
C VAL A 98 10.21 -43.11 7.66
N LYS A 99 9.29 -44.07 7.73
CA LYS A 99 7.84 -43.82 7.72
C LYS A 99 7.24 -44.00 9.10
N VAL A 100 6.20 -43.24 9.40
CA VAL A 100 5.44 -43.35 10.65
C VAL A 100 4.67 -44.67 10.65
N ALA A 101 5.03 -45.60 11.53
CA ALA A 101 4.37 -46.90 11.66
C ALA A 101 3.19 -46.85 12.65
N SER A 102 3.34 -46.11 13.75
CA SER A 102 2.26 -45.87 14.71
C SER A 102 2.38 -44.48 15.34
N VAL A 103 1.22 -43.95 15.73
CA VAL A 103 1.11 -42.76 16.59
C VAL A 103 0.25 -43.15 17.78
N ASP A 104 0.87 -43.26 18.95
CA ASP A 104 0.25 -43.76 20.16
C ASP A 104 0.08 -42.64 21.18
N LEU A 105 -1.10 -42.58 21.81
CA LEU A 105 -1.38 -41.64 22.90
C LEU A 105 -1.42 -42.44 24.20
N GLN A 106 -0.55 -42.10 25.15
CA GLN A 106 -0.54 -42.66 26.49
C GLN A 106 -1.03 -41.61 27.47
N TRP A 107 -2.05 -41.94 28.25
CA TRP A 107 -2.61 -41.03 29.24
C TRP A 107 -2.21 -41.47 30.64
N ARG A 108 -1.68 -40.56 31.46
CA ARG A 108 -1.30 -40.86 32.85
C ARG A 108 -2.49 -40.80 33.82
N ASP A 109 -3.45 -39.92 33.57
CA ASP A 109 -4.52 -39.55 34.52
C ASP A 109 -5.92 -39.40 33.87
N TRP A 110 -6.19 -40.18 32.82
CA TRP A 110 -7.45 -40.15 32.07
C TRP A 110 -8.66 -40.64 32.88
N THR A 111 -9.79 -39.95 32.72
CA THR A 111 -11.11 -40.42 33.17
C THR A 111 -12.18 -40.18 32.10
N LEU A 112 -13.26 -40.97 32.11
CA LEU A 112 -14.40 -40.82 31.17
C LEU A 112 -15.04 -39.43 31.23
N GLU A 113 -15.04 -38.81 32.41
CA GLU A 113 -15.61 -37.48 32.65
C GLU A 113 -14.75 -36.38 32.02
N LYS A 114 -13.43 -36.38 32.28
CA LYS A 114 -12.47 -35.45 31.67
C LYS A 114 -12.38 -35.62 30.15
N GLY A 115 -12.63 -36.83 29.66
CA GLY A 115 -12.45 -37.24 28.28
C GLY A 115 -13.48 -36.75 27.27
N ARG A 116 -14.69 -36.41 27.73
CA ARG A 116 -15.87 -36.17 26.87
C ARG A 116 -15.65 -35.05 25.86
N ASP A 117 -15.02 -33.95 26.27
CA ASP A 117 -14.85 -32.74 25.45
C ASP A 117 -13.49 -32.69 24.71
N ILE A 118 -12.56 -33.59 25.04
CA ILE A 118 -11.17 -33.58 24.54
C ILE A 118 -10.89 -34.70 23.54
N ALA A 119 -11.62 -35.82 23.58
CA ALA A 119 -11.32 -37.01 22.79
C ALA A 119 -11.29 -36.75 21.27
N ARG A 120 -12.33 -36.11 20.73
CA ARG A 120 -12.42 -35.80 19.29
C ARG A 120 -11.32 -34.81 18.85
N PRO A 121 -11.16 -33.63 19.47
CA PRO A 121 -10.10 -32.67 19.13
C PRO A 121 -8.68 -33.24 19.22
N VAL A 122 -8.40 -34.06 20.24
CA VAL A 122 -7.10 -34.73 20.39
C VAL A 122 -6.87 -35.75 19.27
N THR A 123 -7.93 -36.46 18.86
CA THR A 123 -7.86 -37.38 17.72
C THR A 123 -7.64 -36.64 16.40
N GLU A 124 -8.29 -35.50 16.20
CA GLU A 124 -8.08 -34.62 15.04
C GLU A 124 -6.65 -34.08 14.99
N ALA A 125 -6.11 -33.59 16.12
CA ALA A 125 -4.73 -33.13 16.23
C ALA A 125 -3.72 -34.26 15.98
N LYS A 126 -3.96 -35.44 16.54
CA LYS A 126 -3.17 -36.66 16.24
C LYS A 126 -3.17 -36.98 14.75
N GLY A 127 -4.31 -36.83 14.07
CA GLY A 127 -4.49 -37.14 12.65
C GLY A 127 -3.66 -36.29 11.70
N GLN A 128 -3.04 -35.19 12.17
CA GLN A 128 -2.10 -34.40 11.38
C GLN A 128 -0.82 -35.18 11.04
N LEU A 129 -0.41 -36.12 11.90
CA LEU A 129 0.70 -37.03 11.62
C LEU A 129 0.15 -38.38 11.11
N LYS A 130 0.27 -38.60 9.80
CA LYS A 130 -0.36 -39.75 9.14
C LYS A 130 0.53 -41.00 9.16
N ILE A 131 -0.09 -42.13 9.46
CA ILE A 131 0.55 -43.44 9.40
C ILE A 131 0.87 -43.77 7.93
N GLY A 132 2.07 -44.28 7.68
CA GLY A 132 2.58 -44.61 6.35
C GLY A 132 3.25 -43.45 5.61
N GLU A 133 3.07 -42.21 6.08
CA GLU A 133 3.80 -41.05 5.56
C GLU A 133 5.20 -40.96 6.18
N ARG A 134 6.08 -40.19 5.53
CA ARG A 134 7.46 -39.96 5.97
C ARG A 134 7.45 -39.19 7.30
N LEU A 135 8.32 -39.58 8.24
CA LEU A 135 8.50 -38.82 9.47
C LEU A 135 9.08 -37.44 9.16
N ASP A 136 8.47 -36.40 9.74
CA ASP A 136 8.96 -35.03 9.68
C ASP A 136 8.97 -34.44 11.10
N GLU A 137 10.13 -33.99 11.55
CA GLU A 137 10.36 -33.51 12.92
C GLU A 137 9.57 -32.22 13.20
N GLU A 138 9.38 -31.37 12.18
CA GLU A 138 8.60 -30.14 12.30
C GLU A 138 7.12 -30.46 12.49
N GLN A 139 6.57 -31.40 11.70
CA GLN A 139 5.20 -31.88 11.88
C GLN A 139 5.00 -32.56 13.24
N TYR A 140 5.97 -33.37 13.68
CA TYR A 140 5.94 -34.04 14.99
C TYR A 140 5.88 -33.02 16.16
N GLU A 141 6.69 -31.96 16.11
CA GLU A 141 6.67 -30.91 17.14
C GLU A 141 5.41 -30.04 17.04
N GLU A 142 4.87 -29.82 15.84
CA GLU A 142 3.61 -29.08 15.67
C GLU A 142 2.42 -29.85 16.25
N VAL A 143 2.35 -31.17 16.05
CA VAL A 143 1.33 -32.03 16.67
C VAL A 143 1.44 -31.97 18.19
N LYS A 144 2.65 -32.03 18.76
CA LYS A 144 2.87 -31.90 20.21
C LYS A 144 2.30 -30.59 20.75
N LYS A 145 2.59 -29.47 20.07
CA LYS A 145 2.06 -28.14 20.43
C LYS A 145 0.55 -28.06 20.25
N SER A 146 0.01 -28.61 19.17
CA SER A 146 -1.43 -28.66 18.90
C SER A 146 -2.17 -29.46 19.96
N LEU A 147 -1.63 -30.61 20.37
CA LEU A 147 -2.17 -31.42 21.46
C LEU A 147 -2.19 -30.64 22.76
N LEU A 148 -1.06 -30.02 23.15
CA LEU A 148 -0.99 -29.20 24.36
C LEU A 148 -2.03 -28.07 24.32
N ARG A 149 -2.10 -27.34 23.20
CA ARG A 149 -3.05 -26.24 22.99
C ARG A 149 -4.51 -26.70 23.11
N VAL A 150 -4.86 -27.83 22.51
CA VAL A 150 -6.22 -28.41 22.59
C VAL A 150 -6.64 -28.67 24.03
N LEU A 151 -5.70 -29.10 24.87
CA LEU A 151 -5.92 -29.38 26.30
C LEU A 151 -6.01 -28.08 27.10
N THR A 152 -5.06 -27.16 26.91
CA THR A 152 -5.03 -25.89 27.65
C THR A 152 -6.20 -24.97 27.28
N ASP A 153 -6.67 -24.99 26.03
CA ASP A 153 -7.87 -24.25 25.59
C ASP A 153 -9.18 -24.83 26.18
N ARG A 154 -9.12 -26.01 26.81
CA ARG A 154 -10.24 -26.69 27.48
C ARG A 154 -10.06 -26.75 29.00
N GLY A 155 -9.35 -25.80 29.59
CA GLY A 155 -9.26 -25.68 31.05
C GLY A 155 -8.14 -26.47 31.70
N PHE A 156 -7.35 -27.26 30.97
CA PHE A 156 -6.26 -28.05 31.58
C PHE A 156 -4.96 -27.23 31.60
N ALA A 157 -4.83 -26.27 32.52
CA ALA A 157 -3.69 -25.36 32.58
C ALA A 157 -2.36 -26.07 32.92
N TYR A 158 -2.43 -27.18 33.67
CA TYR A 158 -1.29 -28.01 34.04
C TYR A 158 -1.02 -29.15 33.05
N ALA A 159 -1.68 -29.15 31.90
CA ALA A 159 -1.50 -30.21 30.92
C ALA A 159 -0.05 -30.28 30.45
N THR A 160 0.49 -31.48 30.34
CA THR A 160 1.80 -31.72 29.75
C THR A 160 1.70 -32.76 28.64
N VAL A 161 2.46 -32.55 27.58
CA VAL A 161 2.57 -33.47 26.45
C VAL A 161 4.05 -33.75 26.20
N GLU A 162 4.50 -34.91 26.65
CA GLU A 162 5.85 -35.42 26.37
C GLU A 162 5.80 -36.26 25.10
N GLY A 163 6.74 -36.04 24.19
CA GLY A 163 6.82 -36.81 22.94
C GLY A 163 8.10 -37.65 22.91
N HIS A 164 7.97 -38.89 22.44
CA HIS A 164 9.08 -39.81 22.21
C HIS A 164 8.94 -40.46 20.84
N VAL A 165 10.06 -40.58 20.12
CA VAL A 165 10.09 -41.19 18.78
C VAL A 165 11.13 -42.31 18.78
N ASP A 166 10.64 -43.54 18.65
CA ASP A 166 11.48 -44.73 18.48
C ASP A 166 11.70 -44.98 16.99
N VAL A 167 12.92 -44.78 16.50
CA VAL A 167 13.28 -44.96 15.09
C VAL A 167 14.01 -46.28 14.87
N ASP A 168 13.41 -47.19 14.10
CA ASP A 168 14.03 -48.44 13.64
C ASP A 168 14.61 -48.23 12.24
N LEU A 169 15.94 -48.07 12.17
CA LEU A 169 16.67 -47.82 10.92
C LEU A 169 16.79 -49.06 10.03
N VAL A 170 16.53 -50.27 10.55
CA VAL A 170 16.57 -51.50 9.75
C VAL A 170 15.25 -51.68 9.00
N LYS A 171 14.14 -51.34 9.66
CA LYS A 171 12.79 -51.40 9.06
C LYS A 171 12.36 -50.13 8.35
N ASN A 172 13.11 -49.03 8.51
CA ASN A 172 12.71 -47.69 8.07
C ASN A 172 11.34 -47.27 8.65
N GLU A 173 11.12 -47.57 9.93
CA GLU A 173 9.87 -47.32 10.64
C GLU A 173 10.11 -46.46 11.88
N ALA A 174 9.21 -45.51 12.14
CA ALA A 174 9.18 -44.71 13.35
C ALA A 174 7.90 -44.97 14.13
N ARG A 175 8.01 -45.25 15.44
CA ARG A 175 6.88 -45.32 16.36
C ARG A 175 6.88 -44.07 17.22
N VAL A 176 5.83 -43.27 17.08
CA VAL A 176 5.68 -42.01 17.79
C VAL A 176 4.75 -42.23 18.97
N ARG A 177 5.19 -41.81 20.16
CA ARG A 177 4.41 -41.92 21.40
C ARG A 177 4.32 -40.54 22.06
N TYR A 178 3.10 -40.08 22.28
CA TYR A 178 2.83 -38.90 23.09
C TYR A 178 2.27 -39.31 24.44
N THR A 179 2.95 -38.95 25.52
CA THR A 179 2.51 -39.15 26.89
C THR A 179 1.83 -37.87 27.37
N ILE A 180 0.55 -37.97 27.74
CA ILE A 180 -0.30 -36.86 28.14
C ILE A 180 -0.63 -37.00 29.63
N GLU A 181 -0.47 -35.89 30.35
CA GLU A 181 -0.95 -35.71 31.71
C GLU A 181 -1.86 -34.48 31.74
N LEU A 182 -3.12 -34.65 32.12
CA LEU A 182 -4.13 -33.59 32.07
C LEU A 182 -4.02 -32.62 33.25
N GLY A 183 -3.84 -33.16 34.46
CA GLY A 183 -3.99 -32.39 35.69
C GLY A 183 -5.47 -32.08 36.03
N PRO A 184 -5.71 -31.15 36.96
CA PRO A 184 -7.05 -30.70 37.31
C PRO A 184 -7.63 -29.78 36.22
N GLU A 185 -8.96 -29.69 36.16
CA GLU A 185 -9.63 -28.62 35.42
C GLU A 185 -9.42 -27.30 36.14
N CYS A 186 -9.07 -26.27 35.39
CA CYS A 186 -8.70 -24.97 35.91
C CYS A 186 -9.63 -23.87 35.42
N THR A 187 -9.84 -22.90 36.31
CA THR A 187 -10.48 -21.61 36.01
C THR A 187 -9.47 -20.48 36.19
N PHE A 188 -9.74 -19.35 35.55
CA PHE A 188 -8.98 -18.13 35.77
C PHE A 188 -9.20 -17.62 37.20
N GLY A 189 -8.11 -17.38 37.90
CA GLY A 189 -8.10 -16.68 39.18
C GLY A 189 -7.96 -15.18 39.00
N LYS A 190 -7.52 -14.52 40.07
CA LYS A 190 -7.30 -13.08 40.07
C LYS A 190 -6.29 -12.65 38.99
N VAL A 191 -6.68 -11.64 38.21
CA VAL A 191 -5.82 -11.00 37.21
C VAL A 191 -5.01 -9.88 37.85
N HIS A 192 -3.70 -10.03 37.83
CA HIS A 192 -2.72 -9.07 38.32
C HIS A 192 -2.12 -8.27 37.16
N LEU A 193 -2.08 -6.94 37.30
CA LEU A 193 -1.46 -6.03 36.34
C LEU A 193 -0.20 -5.41 36.95
N LYS A 194 0.93 -5.47 36.23
CA LYS A 194 2.20 -4.90 36.65
C LYS A 194 2.81 -4.05 35.54
N GLY A 195 3.46 -2.95 35.92
CA GLY A 195 4.22 -2.11 35.00
C GLY A 195 3.41 -1.05 34.24
N LEU A 196 2.19 -0.72 34.65
CA LEU A 196 1.36 0.28 33.96
C LEU A 196 1.97 1.69 33.88
N GLY A 197 2.84 2.06 34.81
CA GLY A 197 3.38 3.43 34.88
C GLY A 197 2.25 4.45 35.05
N GLU A 198 2.17 5.42 34.14
CA GLU A 198 1.15 6.48 34.14
C GLU A 198 -0.17 6.08 33.45
N ILE A 199 -0.26 4.84 32.92
CA ILE A 199 -1.43 4.37 32.18
C ILE A 199 -2.55 3.95 33.15
N PRO A 200 -3.79 4.44 32.96
CA PRO A 200 -4.91 4.06 33.82
C PRO A 200 -5.23 2.56 33.70
N GLU A 201 -5.45 1.90 34.84
CA GLU A 201 -5.70 0.45 34.89
C GLU A 201 -7.06 0.06 34.30
N ALA A 202 -8.12 0.85 34.50
CA ALA A 202 -9.48 0.44 34.14
C ALA A 202 -9.67 0.16 32.62
N PRO A 203 -9.16 0.99 31.68
CA PRO A 203 -9.17 0.65 30.25
C PRO A 203 -8.40 -0.63 29.93
N VAL A 204 -7.26 -0.85 30.59
CA VAL A 204 -6.41 -2.04 30.38
C VAL A 204 -7.09 -3.30 30.89
N ARG A 205 -7.74 -3.25 32.05
CA ARG A 205 -8.53 -4.36 32.60
C ARG A 205 -9.71 -4.71 31.70
N THR A 206 -10.38 -3.70 31.15
CA THR A 206 -11.47 -3.89 30.19
C THR A 206 -10.98 -4.56 28.90
N ALA A 207 -9.78 -4.22 28.44
CA ALA A 207 -9.16 -4.82 27.27
C ALA A 207 -8.86 -6.31 27.43
N ILE A 208 -8.32 -6.70 28.58
CA ILE A 208 -7.97 -8.10 28.88
C ILE A 208 -9.20 -8.98 28.80
N GLY A 209 -10.33 -8.50 29.34
CA GLY A 209 -11.62 -9.13 29.11
C GLY A 209 -11.80 -10.52 29.72
N ILE A 210 -10.92 -10.92 30.65
CA ILE A 210 -10.97 -12.19 31.39
C ILE A 210 -11.72 -11.98 32.70
N GLU A 211 -12.71 -12.84 32.97
CA GLU A 211 -13.45 -12.84 34.23
C GLU A 211 -12.95 -13.95 35.17
N GLU A 212 -12.92 -13.66 36.46
CA GLU A 212 -12.55 -14.65 37.48
C GLU A 212 -13.60 -15.76 37.54
N GLY A 213 -13.16 -17.02 37.54
CA GLY A 213 -14.02 -18.19 37.51
C GLY A 213 -14.36 -18.71 36.11
N GLU A 214 -14.04 -17.98 35.05
CA GLU A 214 -14.15 -18.50 33.68
C GLU A 214 -13.18 -19.66 33.45
N ARG A 215 -13.54 -20.63 32.59
CA ARG A 215 -12.69 -21.77 32.23
C ARG A 215 -11.35 -21.28 31.65
N PHE A 216 -10.25 -21.82 32.15
CA PHE A 216 -8.92 -21.45 31.67
C PHE A 216 -8.76 -21.78 30.18
N SER A 217 -8.16 -20.87 29.41
CA SER A 217 -7.88 -21.08 28.00
C SER A 217 -6.66 -20.28 27.54
N THR A 218 -5.70 -20.95 26.90
CA THR A 218 -4.54 -20.27 26.31
C THR A 218 -4.92 -19.41 25.11
N ALA A 219 -5.98 -19.76 24.38
CA ALA A 219 -6.53 -18.92 23.32
C ALA A 219 -7.04 -17.59 23.86
N VAL A 220 -7.75 -17.59 24.99
CA VAL A 220 -8.23 -16.36 25.66
C VAL A 220 -7.06 -15.50 26.14
N LEU A 221 -6.01 -16.11 26.71
CA LEU A 221 -4.79 -15.39 27.10
C LEU A 221 -4.10 -14.73 25.90
N ALA A 222 -3.98 -15.44 24.77
CA ALA A 222 -3.39 -14.89 23.55
C ALA A 222 -4.24 -13.77 22.95
N GLU A 223 -5.57 -13.85 23.04
CA GLU A 223 -6.46 -12.75 22.64
C GLU A 223 -6.30 -11.51 23.53
N ALA A 224 -6.16 -11.70 24.85
CA ALA A 224 -5.89 -10.61 25.79
C ALA A 224 -4.50 -9.97 25.54
N GLU A 225 -3.47 -10.78 25.29
CA GLU A 225 -2.13 -10.30 24.92
C GLU A 225 -2.17 -9.46 23.64
N GLN A 226 -2.81 -9.98 22.59
CA GLN A 226 -2.97 -9.27 21.33
C GLN A 226 -3.78 -7.97 21.52
N ALA A 227 -4.86 -8.02 22.30
CA ALA A 227 -5.66 -6.83 22.59
C ALA A 227 -4.80 -5.75 23.25
N LEU A 228 -3.96 -6.11 24.23
CA LEU A 228 -3.00 -5.19 24.88
C LEU A 228 -1.93 -4.67 23.92
N ALA A 229 -1.39 -5.52 23.03
CA ALA A 229 -0.44 -5.09 22.01
C ALA A 229 -1.09 -4.09 21.02
N ASP A 230 -2.35 -4.33 20.64
CA ASP A 230 -3.13 -3.47 19.75
C ASP A 230 -3.46 -2.09 20.35
N PHE A 231 -3.32 -1.90 21.69
CA PHE A 231 -3.41 -0.56 22.29
C PHE A 231 -2.29 0.38 21.83
N GLY A 232 -1.13 -0.15 21.42
CA GLY A 232 0.00 0.66 20.92
C GLY A 232 0.67 1.57 21.96
N VAL A 233 0.28 1.46 23.24
CA VAL A 233 0.88 2.21 24.37
C VAL A 233 1.90 1.39 25.15
N PHE A 234 2.03 0.10 24.86
CA PHE A 234 3.00 -0.80 25.48
C PHE A 234 4.05 -1.22 24.47
N GLY A 235 5.33 -1.13 24.84
CA GLY A 235 6.46 -1.63 24.05
C GLY A 235 6.62 -3.15 24.18
N ALA A 236 6.20 -3.71 25.32
CA ALA A 236 6.18 -5.15 25.56
C ALA A 236 4.97 -5.55 26.42
N VAL A 237 4.41 -6.72 26.11
CA VAL A 237 3.34 -7.37 26.89
C VAL A 237 3.80 -8.78 27.17
N ALA A 238 3.75 -9.19 28.44
CA ALA A 238 4.07 -10.56 28.86
C ALA A 238 2.92 -11.09 29.72
N VAL A 239 2.36 -12.22 29.30
CA VAL A 239 1.29 -12.92 30.01
C VAL A 239 1.87 -14.16 30.67
N LYS A 240 1.75 -14.25 32.00
CA LYS A 240 2.24 -15.39 32.76
C LYS A 240 1.13 -15.97 33.64
N PRO A 241 0.62 -17.18 33.32
CA PRO A 241 -0.19 -17.93 34.27
C PRO A 241 0.69 -18.40 35.44
N GLU A 242 0.19 -18.22 36.65
CA GLU A 242 0.89 -18.59 37.88
C GLU A 242 0.53 -20.03 38.25
N LEU A 243 1.30 -20.96 37.68
CA LEU A 243 1.16 -22.40 37.94
C LEU A 243 1.98 -22.81 39.16
N ALA A 244 1.42 -23.70 39.98
CA ALA A 244 2.13 -24.33 41.09
C ALA A 244 3.40 -25.07 40.60
N PRO A 245 4.58 -24.85 41.23
CA PRO A 245 5.81 -25.55 40.87
C PRO A 245 5.67 -27.09 40.99
N PRO A 246 6.51 -27.87 40.27
CA PRO A 246 6.55 -29.32 40.41
C PRO A 246 6.74 -29.74 41.87
N GLY A 247 5.91 -30.66 42.35
CA GLY A 247 5.94 -31.17 43.73
C GLY A 247 5.06 -30.41 44.74
N GLN A 248 4.43 -29.29 44.34
CA GLN A 248 3.41 -28.60 45.13
C GLN A 248 1.99 -28.99 44.68
N PRO A 249 0.98 -28.90 45.57
CA PRO A 249 -0.41 -29.19 45.21
C PRO A 249 -0.90 -28.24 44.12
N ARG A 250 -1.37 -28.81 43.01
CA ARG A 250 -1.95 -28.07 41.88
C ARG A 250 -3.31 -27.49 42.29
N THR A 251 -3.50 -26.18 42.12
CA THR A 251 -4.76 -25.50 42.42
C THR A 251 -5.69 -25.46 41.20
N PRO A 252 -7.01 -25.67 41.35
CA PRO A 252 -7.97 -25.48 40.26
C PRO A 252 -8.14 -24.01 39.82
N VAL A 253 -7.68 -23.06 40.64
CA VAL A 253 -7.73 -21.63 40.32
C VAL A 253 -6.32 -21.18 39.95
N VAL A 254 -6.17 -20.60 38.75
CA VAL A 254 -4.88 -20.15 38.19
C VAL A 254 -4.87 -18.63 38.07
N PRO A 255 -4.21 -17.91 38.99
CA PRO A 255 -3.97 -16.48 38.84
C PRO A 255 -3.15 -16.19 37.60
N VAL A 256 -3.36 -15.02 37.00
CA VAL A 256 -2.63 -14.60 35.79
C VAL A 256 -2.02 -13.23 36.02
N THR A 257 -0.71 -13.13 35.81
CA THR A 257 0.00 -11.85 35.86
C THR A 257 0.27 -11.37 34.44
N PHE A 258 -0.29 -10.21 34.11
CA PHE A 258 0.04 -9.42 32.92
C PHE A 258 1.09 -8.39 33.32
N SER A 259 2.29 -8.51 32.76
CA SER A 259 3.36 -7.54 32.91
C SER A 259 3.48 -6.75 31.61
N VAL A 260 3.31 -5.43 31.71
CA VAL A 260 3.39 -4.52 30.56
C VAL A 260 4.52 -3.53 30.77
N GLU A 261 5.14 -3.12 29.67
CA GLU A 261 6.16 -2.07 29.66
C GLU A 261 5.64 -0.90 28.80
N PRO A 262 5.39 0.29 29.37
CA PRO A 262 4.87 1.43 28.62
C PRO A 262 5.88 1.88 27.56
N ALA A 263 5.38 2.12 26.35
CA ALA A 263 6.14 2.80 25.31
C ALA A 263 6.14 4.32 25.55
N ALA A 264 6.99 5.05 24.84
CA ALA A 264 6.93 6.51 24.82
C ALA A 264 5.53 6.97 24.38
N LEU A 265 4.79 7.60 25.31
CA LEU A 265 3.43 8.06 25.07
C LEU A 265 3.38 9.26 24.13
N ARG A 266 4.47 10.01 24.04
CA ARG A 266 4.59 11.20 23.18
C ARG A 266 5.67 10.97 22.15
N ALA A 267 5.38 11.33 20.91
CA ALA A 267 6.33 11.26 19.81
C ALA A 267 6.34 12.57 19.03
N VAL A 268 7.52 12.97 18.59
CA VAL A 268 7.71 14.05 17.62
C VAL A 268 8.27 13.41 16.35
N ARG A 269 7.68 13.75 15.20
CA ARG A 269 8.14 13.34 13.88
C ARG A 269 8.66 14.55 13.15
N LEU A 270 9.87 14.47 12.62
CA LEU A 270 10.44 15.49 11.74
C LEU A 270 10.96 14.79 10.49
N GLY A 271 10.65 15.35 9.33
CA GLY A 271 11.02 14.78 8.05
C GLY A 271 10.96 15.83 6.95
N GLY A 272 11.23 15.38 5.73
CA GLY A 272 11.11 16.19 4.54
C GLY A 272 11.18 15.30 3.30
N GLY A 273 10.81 15.87 2.17
CA GLY A 273 10.81 15.18 0.90
C GLY A 273 10.93 16.16 -0.26
N ALA A 274 11.35 15.63 -1.39
CA ALA A 274 11.36 16.34 -2.65
C ALA A 274 10.91 15.39 -3.76
N GLU A 275 10.19 15.94 -4.73
CA GLU A 275 9.77 15.23 -5.94
C GLU A 275 10.10 16.09 -7.16
N VAL A 276 10.62 15.44 -8.19
CA VAL A 276 10.97 16.03 -9.48
C VAL A 276 10.40 15.10 -10.56
N GLY A 277 9.36 15.57 -11.25
CA GLY A 277 8.73 14.84 -12.35
C GLY A 277 8.00 15.81 -13.26
N SER A 278 6.67 15.66 -13.36
CA SER A 278 5.79 16.68 -13.96
C SER A 278 5.64 17.95 -13.12
N ARG A 279 6.24 17.97 -11.92
CA ARG A 279 6.45 19.17 -11.12
C ARG A 279 7.72 19.02 -10.31
N VAL A 280 8.27 20.13 -9.88
CA VAL A 280 9.31 20.17 -8.85
C VAL A 280 8.70 20.68 -7.57
N GLU A 281 8.72 19.86 -6.53
CA GLU A 281 8.25 20.23 -5.21
C GLU A 281 9.20 19.80 -4.11
N THR A 282 9.16 20.55 -3.02
CA THR A 282 9.87 20.24 -1.79
C THR A 282 8.94 20.49 -0.61
N HIS A 283 9.02 19.65 0.42
CA HIS A 283 8.22 19.83 1.62
C HIS A 283 8.95 19.35 2.87
N LEU A 284 8.54 19.91 4.00
CA LEU A 284 8.91 19.43 5.32
C LEU A 284 7.73 18.67 5.93
N VAL A 285 8.00 17.85 6.93
CA VAL A 285 6.98 17.18 7.74
C VAL A 285 7.32 17.40 9.21
N ALA A 286 6.35 17.91 9.97
CA ALA A 286 6.44 18.06 11.41
C ALA A 286 5.18 17.47 12.05
N GLY A 287 5.35 16.47 12.90
CA GLY A 287 4.27 15.77 13.57
C GLY A 287 4.45 15.73 15.07
N TRP A 288 3.36 15.80 15.80
CA TRP A 288 3.30 15.56 17.23
C TRP A 288 2.16 14.61 17.55
N GLU A 289 2.48 13.60 18.35
CA GLU A 289 1.55 12.57 18.76
C GLU A 289 1.57 12.42 20.28
N ASP A 290 0.39 12.31 20.89
CA ASP A 290 0.19 11.91 22.28
C ASP A 290 -0.79 10.73 22.34
N ARG A 291 -0.34 9.57 22.82
CA ARG A 291 -1.09 8.31 22.93
C ARG A 291 -1.92 8.18 24.21
N ASN A 292 -1.95 9.23 25.04
CA ASN A 292 -2.80 9.30 26.23
C ASN A 292 -3.34 10.73 26.42
N PHE A 293 -3.72 11.38 25.31
CA PHE A 293 -4.15 12.77 25.28
C PHE A 293 -5.38 13.00 26.15
N LEU A 294 -5.27 13.88 27.16
CA LEU A 294 -6.29 14.13 28.18
C LEU A 294 -6.71 12.87 28.98
N GLY A 295 -5.87 11.83 28.99
CA GLY A 295 -6.15 10.55 29.66
C GLY A 295 -7.07 9.62 28.87
N GLY A 296 -7.31 8.43 29.44
CA GLY A 296 -8.22 7.44 28.87
C GLY A 296 -7.70 6.75 27.60
N LEU A 297 -6.38 6.76 27.38
CA LEU A 297 -5.69 6.12 26.25
C LEU A 297 -6.15 6.64 24.87
N ARG A 298 -6.64 7.88 24.83
CA ARG A 298 -6.95 8.55 23.58
C ARG A 298 -5.66 8.90 22.87
N ARG A 299 -5.63 8.69 21.56
CA ARG A 299 -4.53 9.10 20.71
C ARG A 299 -4.91 10.40 20.02
N PHE A 300 -4.10 11.44 20.21
CA PHE A 300 -4.16 12.67 19.43
C PHE A 300 -2.91 12.76 18.58
N ASN A 301 -3.08 13.02 17.29
CA ASN A 301 -2.00 13.27 16.35
C ASN A 301 -2.28 14.57 15.61
N VAL A 302 -1.24 15.38 15.42
CA VAL A 302 -1.26 16.54 14.54
C VAL A 302 0.00 16.55 13.68
N GLU A 303 -0.16 16.70 12.38
CA GLU A 303 0.91 16.71 11.39
C GLU A 303 0.76 17.94 10.51
N ALA A 304 1.86 18.65 10.26
CA ALA A 304 1.97 19.76 9.34
C ALA A 304 3.00 19.43 8.26
N ARG A 305 2.64 19.71 7.00
CA ARG A 305 3.47 19.52 5.81
C ARG A 305 3.50 20.83 5.00
N PRO A 306 4.33 21.81 5.38
CA PRO A 306 4.58 22.98 4.55
C PRO A 306 5.44 22.58 3.34
N GLY A 307 5.08 23.09 2.16
CA GLY A 307 5.76 22.79 0.90
C GLY A 307 5.89 24.00 -0.01
N LEU A 308 6.77 23.85 -0.99
CA LEU A 308 7.00 24.81 -2.07
C LEU A 308 6.99 24.05 -3.39
N VAL A 309 6.16 24.51 -4.32
CA VAL A 309 6.14 24.06 -5.71
C VAL A 309 6.83 25.10 -6.56
N PHE A 310 7.81 24.65 -7.34
CA PHE A 310 8.54 25.49 -8.28
C PHE A 310 7.77 25.49 -9.60
N TYR A 311 6.96 26.52 -9.82
CA TYR A 311 6.09 26.66 -10.98
C TYR A 311 6.80 27.46 -12.09
N PRO A 312 6.64 27.11 -13.38
CA PRO A 312 6.12 25.86 -13.94
C PRO A 312 7.30 24.91 -14.22
N VAL A 313 8.14 24.64 -13.21
CA VAL A 313 9.39 23.89 -13.38
C VAL A 313 9.09 22.39 -13.33
N GLU A 314 9.54 21.69 -14.36
CA GLU A 314 9.44 20.24 -14.53
C GLU A 314 10.81 19.62 -14.81
N PHE A 315 10.92 18.29 -14.79
CA PHE A 315 12.18 17.58 -15.06
C PHE A 315 12.81 17.98 -16.41
N SER A 316 12.00 18.12 -17.47
CA SER A 316 12.46 18.52 -18.81
C SER A 316 13.11 19.90 -18.81
N THR A 317 12.52 20.87 -18.10
CA THR A 317 13.02 22.25 -17.99
C THR A 317 14.33 22.34 -17.18
N LEU A 318 14.51 21.49 -16.16
CA LEU A 318 15.73 21.44 -15.35
C LEU A 318 16.96 20.93 -16.12
N VAL A 319 16.76 20.02 -17.08
CA VAL A 319 17.84 19.37 -17.84
C VAL A 319 18.05 20.04 -19.22
N GLY A 320 17.14 20.91 -19.64
CA GLY A 320 17.20 21.70 -20.88
C GLY A 320 18.10 22.94 -20.81
N ARG A 321 18.25 23.64 -21.95
CA ARG A 321 19.15 24.82 -22.10
C ARG A 321 18.54 26.17 -21.72
N GLU A 322 17.25 26.25 -21.39
CA GLU A 322 16.58 27.51 -21.05
C GLU A 322 15.69 27.34 -19.81
N LEU A 323 16.27 27.55 -18.62
CA LEU A 323 15.47 27.99 -17.48
C LEU A 323 15.04 29.43 -17.80
N LYS A 324 13.78 29.61 -18.22
CA LYS A 324 13.22 30.95 -18.39
C LYS A 324 13.22 31.66 -17.04
N ASP A 325 13.48 32.97 -17.03
CA ASP A 325 13.53 33.81 -15.81
C ASP A 325 12.16 33.93 -15.09
N ASP A 326 11.09 33.36 -15.64
CA ASP A 326 9.70 33.52 -15.18
C ASP A 326 9.20 32.39 -14.25
N PHE A 327 10.04 31.86 -13.35
CA PHE A 327 9.57 30.86 -12.37
C PHE A 327 8.96 31.53 -11.11
N ARG A 328 7.91 30.91 -10.56
CA ARG A 328 7.22 31.35 -9.33
C ARG A 328 7.28 30.26 -8.27
N LEU A 329 7.36 30.64 -7.01
CA LEU A 329 7.27 29.72 -5.87
C LEU A 329 5.85 29.74 -5.32
N LEU A 330 5.14 28.62 -5.46
CA LEU A 330 3.79 28.46 -4.94
C LEU A 330 3.86 27.79 -3.56
N PRO A 331 3.46 28.47 -2.47
CA PRO A 331 3.39 27.83 -1.16
C PRO A 331 2.24 26.81 -1.11
N GLU A 332 2.56 25.64 -0.58
CA GLU A 332 1.59 24.62 -0.19
C GLU A 332 1.65 24.41 1.32
N LEU A 333 0.52 24.08 1.93
CA LEU A 333 0.46 23.74 3.35
C LEU A 333 -0.63 22.70 3.58
N GLN A 334 -0.25 21.55 4.12
CA GLN A 334 -1.20 20.57 4.60
C GLN A 334 -1.09 20.42 6.11
N ILE A 335 -2.20 20.52 6.82
CA ILE A 335 -2.30 20.23 8.26
C ILE A 335 -3.34 19.13 8.44
N ARG A 336 -2.98 18.07 9.15
CA ARG A 336 -3.87 16.96 9.49
C ARG A 336 -3.90 16.79 10.99
N SER A 337 -5.08 16.56 11.55
CA SER A 337 -5.26 16.19 12.94
C SER A 337 -6.19 15.00 13.05
N GLU A 338 -5.91 14.13 14.02
CA GLU A 338 -6.74 12.97 14.34
C GLU A 338 -6.82 12.83 15.85
N LEU A 339 -8.04 12.77 16.39
CA LEU A 339 -8.33 12.30 17.73
C LEU A 339 -9.03 10.94 17.63
N ARG A 340 -8.44 9.92 18.22
CA ARG A 340 -8.94 8.55 18.24
C ARG A 340 -9.20 8.10 19.67
N GLN A 341 -10.44 7.75 19.96
CA GLN A 341 -10.88 7.15 21.22
C GLN A 341 -11.05 5.64 21.02
N PRO A 342 -10.17 4.79 21.59
CA PRO A 342 -10.38 3.34 21.59
C PRO A 342 -11.53 2.95 22.53
N GLY A 343 -12.17 1.81 22.26
CA GLY A 343 -13.24 1.26 23.12
C GLY A 343 -14.55 2.06 23.11
N ALA A 344 -14.81 2.84 22.05
CA ALA A 344 -16.06 3.57 21.90
C ALA A 344 -17.19 2.60 21.54
N LEU A 345 -18.31 2.65 22.27
CA LEU A 345 -19.45 1.71 22.22
C LEU A 345 -19.11 0.28 22.69
N GLU A 346 -18.06 -0.33 22.13
CA GLU A 346 -17.56 -1.66 22.49
C GLU A 346 -16.03 -1.72 22.43
N ARG A 347 -15.42 -2.74 23.05
CA ARG A 347 -13.95 -2.86 23.24
C ARG A 347 -13.13 -2.71 21.95
N ARG A 348 -13.65 -3.18 20.80
CA ARG A 348 -12.93 -3.19 19.51
C ARG A 348 -13.29 -2.02 18.59
N THR A 349 -14.32 -1.25 18.90
CA THR A 349 -14.71 -0.11 18.06
C THR A 349 -14.03 1.17 18.57
N ALA A 350 -13.49 1.96 17.66
CA ALA A 350 -12.88 3.25 17.97
C ALA A 350 -13.72 4.38 17.38
N ALA A 351 -13.91 5.46 18.14
CA ALA A 351 -14.46 6.70 17.61
C ALA A 351 -13.31 7.59 17.13
N VAL A 352 -13.48 8.21 15.96
CA VAL A 352 -12.48 9.08 15.34
C VAL A 352 -13.07 10.44 15.01
N LEU A 353 -12.28 11.47 15.27
CA LEU A 353 -12.51 12.84 14.83
C LEU A 353 -11.26 13.28 14.05
N ARG A 354 -11.43 13.65 12.79
CA ARG A 354 -10.33 14.08 11.92
C ARG A 354 -10.55 15.51 11.45
N GLY A 355 -9.47 16.26 11.37
CA GLY A 355 -9.41 17.56 10.74
C GLY A 355 -8.32 17.59 9.67
N SER A 356 -8.59 18.23 8.54
CA SER A 356 -7.59 18.48 7.51
C SER A 356 -7.77 19.88 6.97
N PHE A 357 -6.66 20.59 6.82
CA PHE A 357 -6.56 21.83 6.07
C PHE A 357 -5.52 21.63 4.96
N LYS A 358 -5.83 22.05 3.73
CA LYS A 358 -4.86 22.07 2.62
C LYS A 358 -4.93 23.41 1.91
N LEU A 359 -3.76 24.01 1.68
CA LEU A 359 -3.53 25.10 0.74
C LEU A 359 -2.71 24.52 -0.41
N TYR A 360 -3.24 24.48 -1.62
CA TYR A 360 -2.57 23.85 -2.76
C TYR A 360 -3.07 24.39 -4.10
N CYS A 361 -2.28 24.18 -5.17
CA CYS A 361 -2.77 24.29 -6.54
C CYS A 361 -3.32 22.93 -7.01
N PRO A 362 -4.58 22.81 -7.43
CA PRO A 362 -5.10 21.61 -8.06
C PRO A 362 -4.41 21.45 -9.41
N GLN A 363 -3.60 20.41 -9.54
CA GLN A 363 -2.69 20.22 -10.67
C GLN A 363 -3.35 19.60 -11.90
N THR A 364 -4.54 20.08 -12.18
CA THR A 364 -5.39 19.65 -13.27
C THR A 364 -5.32 20.71 -14.33
N GLY A 365 -4.28 20.60 -15.16
CA GLY A 365 -4.07 21.37 -16.39
C GLY A 365 -3.59 22.77 -16.17
N GLU A 366 -3.39 23.47 -17.29
CA GLU A 366 -2.77 24.78 -17.51
C GLU A 366 -3.05 25.92 -16.50
N PHE A 367 -3.84 25.72 -15.43
CA PHE A 367 -3.72 26.54 -14.21
C PHE A 367 -2.34 26.40 -13.56
N CYS A 368 -1.70 25.22 -13.69
CA CYS A 368 -0.39 24.92 -13.11
C CYS A 368 0.74 24.54 -14.10
N ASN A 369 0.44 24.36 -15.39
CA ASN A 369 1.40 24.02 -16.45
C ASN A 369 1.51 25.13 -17.49
N LYS A 370 2.62 25.16 -18.25
CA LYS A 370 2.88 26.17 -19.28
C LYS A 370 1.71 26.22 -20.29
N PRO A 371 1.19 27.40 -20.67
CA PRO A 371 0.23 27.48 -21.76
C PRO A 371 0.86 26.92 -23.02
N ASP A 372 0.12 26.12 -23.79
CA ASP A 372 0.55 25.68 -25.12
C ASP A 372 0.95 26.91 -25.94
N ASP A 373 2.26 27.14 -26.12
CA ASP A 373 2.77 28.02 -27.16
C ASP A 373 2.38 27.33 -28.47
N GLN A 374 1.16 27.59 -28.97
CA GLN A 374 0.73 27.10 -30.28
C GLN A 374 1.80 27.52 -31.28
N LYS A 375 2.63 26.57 -31.74
CA LYS A 375 3.41 26.75 -32.96
C LYS A 375 2.38 26.95 -34.06
N LYS A 376 2.16 28.20 -34.45
CA LYS A 376 1.48 28.53 -35.70
C LYS A 376 2.30 27.89 -36.83
N GLU A 377 1.88 26.71 -37.29
CA GLU A 377 2.37 26.18 -38.55
C GLU A 377 1.83 27.06 -39.70
N GLY A 378 2.77 27.65 -40.45
CA GLY A 378 2.59 27.97 -41.87
C GLY A 378 1.66 29.14 -42.23
N GLY A 379 2.27 30.31 -42.41
CA GLY A 379 1.68 31.41 -43.17
C GLY A 379 2.61 32.61 -43.17
N GLU A 380 3.53 32.67 -44.14
CA GLU A 380 4.31 33.88 -44.44
C GLU A 380 3.33 35.02 -44.71
N SER A 381 3.18 35.92 -43.75
CA SER A 381 2.54 37.22 -43.92
C SER A 381 3.64 38.27 -43.89
N GLU A 382 3.91 38.86 -45.06
CA GLU A 382 4.74 40.04 -45.22
C GLU A 382 4.02 41.25 -44.61
N ASN A 383 4.16 41.45 -43.30
CA ASN A 383 3.93 42.74 -42.64
C ASN A 383 4.89 42.86 -41.44
N PRO A 384 5.39 44.06 -41.12
CA PRO A 384 6.31 44.25 -39.99
C PRO A 384 5.63 43.81 -38.69
N PRO A 385 6.35 43.18 -37.75
CA PRO A 385 5.75 42.71 -36.52
C PRO A 385 5.32 43.91 -35.68
N ASP A 386 4.02 44.02 -35.41
CA ASP A 386 3.52 44.74 -34.24
C ASP A 386 4.31 44.27 -33.01
N PRO A 387 4.55 45.14 -32.00
CA PRO A 387 5.13 44.70 -30.74
C PRO A 387 4.33 43.50 -30.24
N PRO A 388 4.98 42.42 -29.76
CA PRO A 388 4.27 41.23 -29.34
C PRO A 388 3.20 41.66 -28.33
N PRO A 389 1.92 41.31 -28.55
CA PRO A 389 0.88 41.65 -27.59
C PRO A 389 1.32 41.14 -26.23
N GLU A 390 1.23 42.00 -25.21
CA GLU A 390 1.53 41.66 -23.83
C GLU A 390 0.78 40.35 -23.50
N LYS A 391 1.52 39.26 -23.26
CA LYS A 391 0.93 37.92 -23.09
C LYS A 391 -0.06 38.00 -21.92
N ALA A 392 -1.35 37.81 -22.18
CA ALA A 392 -2.37 37.85 -21.15
C ALA A 392 -2.07 36.78 -20.07
N GLU A 393 -1.79 37.20 -18.84
CA GLU A 393 -1.47 36.27 -17.74
C GLU A 393 -2.71 35.46 -17.33
N HIS A 394 -2.66 34.14 -17.43
CA HIS A 394 -3.72 33.20 -16.99
C HIS A 394 -3.82 33.09 -15.45
N PRO A 395 -5.02 32.94 -14.85
CA PRO A 395 -5.15 32.77 -13.40
C PRO A 395 -4.58 31.42 -12.93
N ILE A 396 -3.62 31.48 -12.01
CA ILE A 396 -3.07 30.32 -11.29
C ILE A 396 -4.00 30.06 -10.10
N VAL A 397 -5.00 29.20 -10.30
CA VAL A 397 -6.03 28.93 -9.29
C VAL A 397 -5.46 28.02 -8.20
N GLY A 398 -5.64 28.41 -6.94
CA GLY A 398 -5.37 27.60 -5.74
C GLY A 398 -6.62 27.38 -4.90
N TYR A 399 -6.57 26.43 -3.96
CA TYR A 399 -7.66 26.16 -3.03
C TYR A 399 -7.21 26.11 -1.58
N ARG A 400 -8.07 26.65 -0.72
CA ARG A 400 -8.09 26.40 0.72
C ARG A 400 -9.18 25.36 0.98
N GLU A 401 -8.76 24.12 1.21
CA GLU A 401 -9.62 22.98 1.49
C GLU A 401 -9.63 22.69 2.99
N TYR A 402 -10.83 22.69 3.59
CA TYR A 402 -11.07 22.30 4.97
C TYR A 402 -11.91 21.03 4.96
N VAL A 403 -11.45 19.97 5.62
CA VAL A 403 -12.20 18.72 5.79
C VAL A 403 -12.30 18.38 7.27
N GLY A 404 -13.52 18.20 7.76
CA GLY A 404 -13.80 17.65 9.08
C GLY A 404 -14.50 16.31 8.96
N SER A 405 -14.07 15.31 9.72
CA SER A 405 -14.65 13.96 9.69
C SER A 405 -14.96 13.48 11.10
N ILE A 406 -16.12 12.87 11.29
CA ILE A 406 -16.45 12.16 12.53
C ILE A 406 -16.97 10.76 12.18
N GLY A 407 -16.58 9.75 12.94
CA GLY A 407 -17.14 8.43 12.72
C GLY A 407 -16.56 7.32 13.58
N LEU A 408 -16.77 6.09 13.13
CA LEU A 408 -16.41 4.87 13.85
C LEU A 408 -15.55 3.98 12.96
N GLU A 409 -14.53 3.38 13.56
CA GLU A 409 -13.65 2.40 12.91
C GLU A 409 -13.61 1.11 13.72
N ARG A 410 -13.67 -0.03 13.05
CA ARG A 410 -13.69 -1.34 13.68
C ARG A 410 -12.82 -2.35 12.92
N PRO A 411 -11.81 -2.94 13.58
CA PRO A 411 -11.12 -4.13 13.10
C PRO A 411 -11.94 -5.40 13.39
N PHE A 412 -11.86 -6.35 12.47
CA PHE A 412 -12.44 -7.69 12.48
C PHE A 412 -11.37 -8.70 12.08
N LEU A 413 -11.63 -10.00 12.32
CA LEU A 413 -10.74 -11.10 11.89
C LEU A 413 -9.26 -10.89 12.26
N LYS A 414 -8.95 -10.69 13.56
CA LYS A 414 -7.58 -10.41 14.04
C LYS A 414 -6.93 -9.19 13.35
N SER A 415 -7.74 -8.17 13.07
CA SER A 415 -7.33 -6.89 12.47
C SER A 415 -6.96 -6.93 10.97
N ASP A 416 -7.19 -8.08 10.31
CA ASP A 416 -7.03 -8.21 8.86
C ASP A 416 -8.13 -7.47 8.09
N LEU A 417 -9.37 -7.49 8.60
CA LEU A 417 -10.53 -6.80 8.01
C LEU A 417 -10.82 -5.53 8.81
N ASN A 418 -10.82 -4.37 8.19
CA ASN A 418 -11.12 -3.09 8.83
C ASN A 418 -12.32 -2.45 8.13
N ALA A 419 -13.31 -2.01 8.89
CA ALA A 419 -14.44 -1.24 8.39
C ALA A 419 -14.54 0.10 9.12
N ALA A 420 -14.86 1.16 8.38
CA ALA A 420 -15.07 2.50 8.90
C ALA A 420 -16.33 3.11 8.28
N ILE A 421 -17.08 3.84 9.09
CA ILE A 421 -18.18 4.70 8.63
C ILE A 421 -17.91 6.10 9.17
N LEU A 422 -17.79 7.06 8.26
CA LEU A 422 -17.39 8.44 8.54
C LEU A 422 -18.41 9.40 7.92
N TYR A 423 -18.81 10.43 8.65
CA TYR A 423 -19.48 11.59 8.09
C TYR A 423 -18.46 12.70 7.91
N ASN A 424 -18.29 13.15 6.68
CA ASN A 424 -17.30 14.13 6.27
C ASN A 424 -17.98 15.42 5.82
N VAL A 425 -17.32 16.53 6.10
CA VAL A 425 -17.71 17.86 5.64
C VAL A 425 -16.48 18.50 5.01
N GLN A 426 -16.57 18.80 3.72
CA GLN A 426 -15.50 19.43 2.95
C GLN A 426 -15.93 20.82 2.48
N LEU A 427 -15.10 21.83 2.72
CA LEU A 427 -15.26 23.21 2.24
C LEU A 427 -14.04 23.58 1.41
N ASN A 428 -14.23 23.87 0.13
CA ASN A 428 -13.19 24.26 -0.81
C ASN A 428 -13.38 25.73 -1.19
N SER A 429 -12.47 26.61 -0.77
CA SER A 429 -12.48 28.03 -1.13
C SER A 429 -11.40 28.32 -2.17
N PRO A 430 -11.76 28.70 -3.42
CA PRO A 430 -10.79 29.04 -4.45
C PRO A 430 -10.12 30.40 -4.17
N PHE A 431 -8.91 30.58 -4.69
CA PHE A 431 -8.18 31.84 -4.77
C PHE A 431 -7.22 31.81 -5.97
N THR A 432 -6.53 32.90 -6.26
CA THR A 432 -5.48 32.95 -7.29
C THR A 432 -4.13 33.30 -6.68
N TYR A 433 -3.06 32.65 -7.18
CA TYR A 433 -1.68 32.89 -6.74
C TYR A 433 -1.04 34.10 -7.43
N ASN A 434 -1.53 34.45 -8.62
CA ASN A 434 -1.24 35.69 -9.32
C ASN A 434 -2.50 36.56 -9.25
N ASP A 435 -2.37 37.88 -9.05
CA ASP A 435 -3.48 38.82 -8.76
C ASP A 435 -4.53 38.97 -9.90
N VAL A 436 -4.62 38.00 -10.80
CA VAL A 436 -5.66 37.77 -11.79
C VAL A 436 -6.95 37.28 -11.11
N PRO A 437 -8.14 37.77 -11.48
CA PRO A 437 -9.40 37.30 -10.92
C PRO A 437 -9.71 35.81 -11.22
N LEU A 438 -10.51 35.18 -10.35
CA LEU A 438 -10.95 33.80 -10.53
C LEU A 438 -11.77 33.61 -11.83
N PRO A 439 -11.60 32.47 -12.53
CA PRO A 439 -12.47 32.09 -13.65
C PRO A 439 -13.97 32.17 -13.32
N PRO A 440 -14.85 32.48 -14.29
CA PRO A 440 -16.29 32.47 -14.09
C PRO A 440 -16.76 31.11 -13.57
N GLY A 441 -17.65 31.10 -12.57
CA GLY A 441 -18.19 29.87 -11.97
C GLY A 441 -17.37 29.27 -10.83
N PHE A 442 -16.10 29.69 -10.65
CA PHE A 442 -15.29 29.22 -9.53
C PHE A 442 -15.70 29.93 -8.24
N GLN A 443 -16.35 29.19 -7.35
CA GLN A 443 -16.87 29.71 -6.08
C GLN A 443 -16.51 28.77 -4.93
N SER A 444 -16.84 29.15 -3.70
CA SER A 444 -16.67 28.24 -2.56
C SER A 444 -17.64 27.06 -2.70
N ILE A 445 -17.14 25.83 -2.58
CA ILE A 445 -17.96 24.60 -2.66
C ILE A 445 -18.00 23.92 -1.30
N PHE A 446 -19.19 23.50 -0.88
CA PHE A 446 -19.43 22.72 0.34
C PHE A 446 -19.96 21.32 0.00
N ILE A 447 -19.22 20.29 0.41
CA ILE A 447 -19.45 18.88 0.07
C ILE A 447 -19.57 18.08 1.37
N PRO A 448 -20.80 17.90 1.90
CA PRO A 448 -21.05 16.94 2.96
C PRO A 448 -21.24 15.55 2.35
N TYR A 449 -20.60 14.52 2.93
CA TYR A 449 -20.74 13.15 2.45
C TYR A 449 -20.58 12.10 3.55
N LEU A 450 -21.41 11.06 3.47
CA LEU A 450 -21.21 9.83 4.23
C LEU A 450 -20.21 8.94 3.47
N GLN A 451 -19.22 8.40 4.16
CA GLN A 451 -18.19 7.53 3.61
C GLN A 451 -18.15 6.20 4.35
N ALA A 452 -18.10 5.10 3.59
CA ALA A 452 -17.86 3.76 4.09
C ALA A 452 -16.57 3.23 3.48
N ILE A 453 -15.62 2.84 4.34
CA ILE A 453 -14.35 2.25 3.93
C ILE A 453 -14.30 0.83 4.48
N VAL A 454 -14.12 -0.16 3.61
CA VAL A 454 -13.90 -1.55 4.01
C VAL A 454 -12.60 -2.02 3.38
N SER A 455 -11.70 -2.59 4.17
CA SER A 455 -10.43 -3.11 3.67
C SER A 455 -10.05 -4.43 4.31
N TYR A 456 -9.50 -5.34 3.52
CA TYR A 456 -8.93 -6.61 3.94
C TYR A 456 -7.45 -6.64 3.56
N ASP A 457 -6.55 -6.71 4.53
CA ASP A 457 -5.10 -6.62 4.33
C ASP A 457 -4.39 -7.87 4.85
N ARG A 458 -3.93 -8.72 3.92
CA ARG A 458 -3.15 -9.93 4.20
C ARG A 458 -1.81 -9.90 3.46
N ARG A 459 -1.18 -8.73 3.41
CA ARG A 459 0.17 -8.56 2.87
C ARG A 459 1.21 -8.95 3.91
N LEU A 460 2.07 -9.91 3.56
CA LEU A 460 3.02 -10.55 4.46
C LEU A 460 4.46 -10.42 3.96
N ASN A 461 5.40 -10.27 4.88
CA ASN A 461 6.83 -10.38 4.59
C ASN A 461 7.28 -11.85 4.47
N ARG A 462 8.58 -12.08 4.23
CA ARG A 462 9.16 -13.44 4.14
C ARG A 462 8.97 -14.29 5.40
N ALA A 463 8.86 -13.67 6.57
CA ALA A 463 8.65 -14.36 7.84
C ALA A 463 7.17 -14.67 8.12
N GLY A 464 6.27 -14.39 7.17
CA GLY A 464 4.83 -14.60 7.33
C GLY A 464 4.16 -13.59 8.28
N LYS A 465 4.83 -12.48 8.61
CA LYS A 465 4.29 -11.40 9.44
C LYS A 465 3.68 -10.30 8.55
N PRO A 466 2.62 -9.60 9.01
CA PRO A 466 2.07 -8.45 8.29
C PRO A 466 3.13 -7.42 7.94
N ASP A 467 3.22 -7.03 6.68
CA ASP A 467 4.13 -5.99 6.18
C ASP A 467 3.46 -5.22 5.04
N ARG A 468 3.16 -3.95 5.30
CA ARG A 468 2.45 -3.07 4.36
C ARG A 468 3.40 -2.28 3.47
N LEU A 469 4.67 -2.16 3.84
CA LEU A 469 5.66 -1.33 3.17
C LEU A 469 6.43 -2.12 2.11
N SER A 470 6.91 -3.31 2.47
CA SER A 470 7.69 -4.18 1.58
C SER A 470 7.14 -5.61 1.55
N PRO A 471 5.88 -5.80 1.12
CA PRO A 471 5.25 -7.11 1.09
C PRO A 471 5.99 -8.07 0.15
N HIS A 472 6.19 -9.29 0.61
CA HIS A 472 6.78 -10.37 -0.18
C HIS A 472 5.72 -11.23 -0.85
N HIS A 473 4.59 -11.44 -0.18
CA HIS A 473 3.45 -12.18 -0.70
C HIS A 473 2.13 -11.73 -0.06
N GLY A 474 1.01 -12.11 -0.67
CA GLY A 474 -0.32 -11.85 -0.11
C GLY A 474 -1.09 -10.79 -0.91
N TYR A 475 -2.17 -10.30 -0.33
CA TYR A 475 -3.11 -9.44 -1.05
C TYR A 475 -3.78 -8.41 -0.15
N TYR A 476 -4.27 -7.35 -0.77
CA TYR A 476 -5.02 -6.26 -0.16
C TYR A 476 -6.23 -5.97 -1.03
N VAL A 477 -7.40 -5.87 -0.42
CA VAL A 477 -8.64 -5.50 -1.09
C VAL A 477 -9.26 -4.36 -0.30
N ALA A 478 -9.71 -3.32 -0.98
CA ALA A 478 -10.44 -2.23 -0.35
C ALA A 478 -11.61 -1.75 -1.19
N LEU A 479 -12.58 -1.15 -0.52
CA LEU A 479 -13.72 -0.46 -1.10
C LEU A 479 -13.91 0.85 -0.34
N ASP A 480 -13.80 1.97 -1.04
CA ASP A 480 -14.21 3.30 -0.57
C ASP A 480 -15.50 3.69 -1.29
N ALA A 481 -16.57 3.92 -0.53
CA ALA A 481 -17.85 4.36 -1.05
C ALA A 481 -18.29 5.65 -0.37
N GLN A 482 -18.66 6.67 -1.15
CA GLN A 482 -19.08 7.98 -0.67
C GLN A 482 -20.45 8.35 -1.24
N LEU A 483 -21.33 8.86 -0.38
CA LEU A 483 -22.65 9.36 -0.73
C LEU A 483 -22.74 10.83 -0.33
N ALA A 484 -22.73 11.74 -1.31
CA ALA A 484 -22.67 13.19 -1.09
C ALA A 484 -24.04 13.86 -1.28
N GLY A 485 -24.42 14.76 -0.37
CA GLY A 485 -25.56 15.68 -0.53
C GLY A 485 -26.97 15.07 -0.49
N TYR A 486 -27.13 13.84 0.03
CA TYR A 486 -28.41 13.13 0.13
C TYR A 486 -29.04 13.15 1.53
N LEU A 487 -28.32 13.56 2.57
CA LEU A 487 -28.87 13.59 3.93
C LEU A 487 -29.67 14.87 4.16
N LYS A 488 -30.83 14.76 4.82
CA LYS A 488 -31.76 15.88 5.00
C LYS A 488 -31.16 17.09 5.71
N PHE A 489 -30.14 16.87 6.54
CA PHE A 489 -29.48 17.92 7.31
C PHE A 489 -28.29 18.57 6.57
N ASP A 490 -27.89 18.05 5.40
CA ASP A 490 -26.76 18.56 4.62
C ASP A 490 -26.97 20.03 4.22
N THR A 491 -28.17 20.36 3.73
CA THR A 491 -28.52 21.74 3.34
C THR A 491 -28.52 22.69 4.53
N ALA A 492 -29.05 22.26 5.67
CA ALA A 492 -29.07 23.08 6.89
C ALA A 492 -27.64 23.34 7.40
N LEU A 493 -26.78 22.33 7.33
CA LEU A 493 -25.38 22.45 7.70
C LEU A 493 -24.60 23.38 6.75
N ALA A 494 -24.82 23.24 5.44
CA ALA A 494 -24.20 24.11 4.43
C ALA A 494 -24.55 25.59 4.68
N ASN A 495 -25.83 25.89 4.89
CA ASN A 495 -26.30 27.24 5.17
C ASN A 495 -25.74 27.80 6.49
N ALA A 496 -25.63 26.96 7.53
CA ALA A 496 -25.10 27.38 8.82
C ALA A 496 -23.59 27.68 8.78
N VAL A 497 -22.82 26.95 7.97
CA VAL A 497 -21.36 27.10 7.87
C VAL A 497 -20.98 28.20 6.88
N VAL A 498 -21.67 28.29 5.75
CA VAL A 498 -21.28 29.16 4.63
C VAL A 498 -22.10 30.45 4.56
N GLY A 499 -23.31 30.48 5.13
CA GLY A 499 -24.14 31.69 5.27
C GLY A 499 -24.84 32.18 4.00
N HIS A 500 -24.69 31.48 2.87
CA HIS A 500 -25.37 31.73 1.59
C HIS A 500 -25.65 30.40 0.88
N GLU A 501 -26.47 30.41 -0.18
CA GLU A 501 -26.68 29.21 -1.00
C GLU A 501 -25.38 28.77 -1.66
N VAL A 502 -25.00 27.52 -1.44
CA VAL A 502 -23.79 26.90 -2.00
C VAL A 502 -24.22 25.80 -2.97
N ARG A 503 -23.55 25.71 -4.13
CA ARG A 503 -23.76 24.61 -5.06
C ARG A 503 -23.30 23.30 -4.39
N ALA A 504 -24.25 22.42 -4.11
CA ALA A 504 -24.01 21.17 -3.39
C ALA A 504 -23.73 20.01 -4.37
N ALA A 505 -22.70 19.23 -4.08
CA ALA A 505 -22.42 17.97 -4.74
C ALA A 505 -23.50 16.93 -4.38
N ARG A 506 -24.08 16.27 -5.39
CA ARG A 506 -25.03 15.16 -5.22
C ARG A 506 -24.63 13.97 -6.07
N ASP A 507 -23.91 13.05 -5.47
CA ASP A 507 -23.35 11.90 -6.20
C ASP A 507 -23.16 10.67 -5.29
N LEU A 508 -23.00 9.53 -5.96
CA LEU A 508 -22.49 8.30 -5.36
C LEU A 508 -21.12 8.01 -6.01
N ARG A 509 -20.07 7.97 -5.21
CA ARG A 509 -18.71 7.62 -5.64
C ARG A 509 -18.32 6.27 -5.05
N ILE A 510 -17.86 5.33 -5.88
CA ILE A 510 -17.44 3.98 -5.47
C ILE A 510 -16.07 3.71 -6.05
N GLN A 511 -15.12 3.25 -5.22
CA GLN A 511 -13.73 3.05 -5.62
C GLN A 511 -13.18 1.76 -5.00
N PRO A 512 -13.29 0.60 -5.69
CA PRO A 512 -12.62 -0.63 -5.31
C PRO A 512 -11.13 -0.59 -5.68
N GLU A 513 -10.31 -1.15 -4.80
CA GLU A 513 -8.88 -1.36 -5.01
C GLU A 513 -8.49 -2.81 -4.70
N PHE A 514 -7.63 -3.37 -5.53
CA PHE A 514 -7.03 -4.68 -5.35
C PHE A 514 -5.51 -4.59 -5.52
N ARG A 515 -4.75 -5.19 -4.61
CA ARG A 515 -3.31 -5.37 -4.74
C ARG A 515 -2.94 -6.81 -4.42
N ALA A 516 -2.04 -7.39 -5.19
CA ALA A 516 -1.52 -8.73 -4.95
C ALA A 516 0.00 -8.76 -5.12
N TYR A 517 0.66 -9.60 -4.33
CA TYR A 517 2.10 -9.81 -4.36
C TYR A 517 2.35 -11.31 -4.43
N LEU A 518 3.03 -11.75 -5.48
CA LEU A 518 3.35 -13.14 -5.73
C LEU A 518 4.87 -13.29 -5.83
N PRO A 519 5.51 -14.09 -4.96
CA PRO A 519 6.93 -14.36 -5.08
C PRO A 519 7.15 -15.32 -6.25
N VAL A 520 7.74 -14.82 -7.33
CA VAL A 520 8.09 -15.61 -8.52
C VAL A 520 9.39 -16.38 -8.29
N SER A 521 10.30 -15.80 -7.51
CA SER A 521 11.55 -16.44 -7.07
C SER A 521 11.96 -15.92 -5.68
N ARG A 522 13.09 -16.38 -5.14
CA ARG A 522 13.65 -15.87 -3.88
C ARG A 522 13.86 -14.36 -3.88
N LYS A 523 14.28 -13.81 -5.03
CA LYS A 523 14.63 -12.39 -5.17
C LYS A 523 13.58 -11.61 -5.96
N TRP A 524 12.57 -12.27 -6.57
CA TRP A 524 11.67 -11.63 -7.54
C TRP A 524 10.24 -11.67 -7.03
N ILE A 525 9.63 -10.50 -6.90
CA ILE A 525 8.25 -10.35 -6.42
C ILE A 525 7.46 -9.70 -7.55
N LEU A 526 6.42 -10.38 -8.02
CA LEU A 526 5.44 -9.83 -8.93
C LEU A 526 4.35 -9.14 -8.12
N GLY A 527 4.33 -7.81 -8.17
CA GLY A 527 3.25 -6.98 -7.68
C GLY A 527 2.22 -6.72 -8.76
N PHE A 528 0.95 -6.75 -8.39
CA PHE A 528 -0.16 -6.34 -9.22
C PHE A 528 -1.03 -5.36 -8.42
N ARG A 529 -1.44 -4.26 -9.05
CA ARG A 529 -2.40 -3.29 -8.51
C ARG A 529 -3.50 -3.07 -9.55
N MET A 530 -4.74 -3.05 -9.11
CA MET A 530 -5.89 -2.67 -9.92
C MET A 530 -6.76 -1.72 -9.10
N MET A 531 -7.12 -0.59 -9.68
CA MET A 531 -8.04 0.38 -9.09
C MET A 531 -9.14 0.67 -10.08
N THR A 532 -10.37 0.75 -9.60
CA THR A 532 -11.53 1.15 -10.41
C THR A 532 -12.31 2.21 -9.66
N GLY A 533 -13.05 3.04 -10.38
CA GLY A 533 -13.80 4.15 -9.78
C GLY A 533 -15.03 4.47 -10.60
N TRP A 534 -16.20 4.57 -9.98
CA TRP A 534 -17.44 5.06 -10.58
C TRP A 534 -17.98 6.24 -9.78
N LEU A 535 -18.36 7.29 -10.49
CA LEU A 535 -19.02 8.47 -9.96
C LEU A 535 -20.36 8.59 -10.67
N PHE A 536 -21.43 8.49 -9.91
CA PHE A 536 -22.80 8.63 -10.39
C PHE A 536 -23.36 9.98 -9.94
N PRO A 537 -23.08 11.07 -10.68
CA PRO A 537 -23.55 12.39 -10.32
C PRO A 537 -25.02 12.60 -10.70
N THR A 538 -25.69 13.45 -9.94
CA THR A 538 -27.03 13.96 -10.25
C THR A 538 -26.98 15.47 -10.38
N GLY A 539 -27.35 15.99 -11.56
CA GLY A 539 -27.35 17.43 -11.82
C GLY A 539 -25.97 18.03 -12.13
N TYR A 540 -24.95 17.22 -12.44
CA TYR A 540 -23.67 17.73 -12.94
C TYR A 540 -23.78 17.85 -14.46
N GLY A 541 -23.24 18.93 -15.04
CA GLY A 541 -23.01 18.99 -16.48
C GLY A 541 -21.90 18.05 -16.94
N ASP A 542 -21.67 18.01 -18.25
CA ASP A 542 -20.61 17.18 -18.86
C ASP A 542 -19.23 17.84 -18.80
N ALA A 543 -19.16 19.10 -18.35
CA ALA A 543 -17.94 19.87 -18.16
C ALA A 543 -17.02 19.80 -19.39
N SER A 544 -17.55 20.00 -20.60
CA SER A 544 -16.80 19.78 -21.85
C SER A 544 -16.45 21.07 -22.58
N SER A 545 -15.41 21.03 -23.44
CA SER A 545 -15.10 22.16 -24.35
C SER A 545 -16.25 22.49 -25.30
N ALA A 546 -17.11 21.52 -25.62
CA ALA A 546 -18.30 21.73 -26.42
C ALA A 546 -19.36 22.59 -25.70
N ASP A 547 -19.43 22.50 -24.36
CA ASP A 547 -20.32 23.35 -23.57
C ASP A 547 -19.84 24.80 -23.58
N LEU A 548 -18.53 25.02 -23.48
CA LEU A 548 -17.95 26.38 -23.61
C LEU A 548 -18.17 26.97 -25.01
N THR A 549 -17.99 26.17 -26.06
CA THR A 549 -18.26 26.57 -27.45
C THR A 549 -19.74 26.93 -27.65
N ARG A 550 -20.66 26.20 -27.00
CA ARG A 550 -22.09 26.51 -27.01
C ARG A 550 -22.38 27.86 -26.34
N CYS A 551 -21.73 28.15 -25.22
CA CYS A 551 -21.87 29.46 -24.57
C CYS A 551 -21.36 30.60 -25.48
N ASP A 552 -20.32 30.35 -26.26
CA ASP A 552 -19.71 31.34 -27.15
C ASP A 552 -20.50 31.62 -28.43
N ALA A 553 -21.50 30.79 -28.75
CA ALA A 553 -22.48 31.09 -29.79
C ALA A 553 -23.43 32.26 -29.41
N LEU A 554 -23.51 32.62 -28.12
CA LEU A 554 -24.29 33.75 -27.64
C LEU A 554 -23.53 35.07 -27.88
N ALA A 555 -24.28 36.16 -28.07
CA ALA A 555 -23.71 37.48 -28.36
C ALA A 555 -22.78 37.97 -27.23
N GLU A 556 -21.71 38.68 -27.60
CA GLU A 556 -20.84 39.35 -26.64
C GLU A 556 -21.64 40.41 -25.86
N GLY A 557 -21.56 40.37 -24.52
CA GLY A 557 -22.35 41.22 -23.62
C GLY A 557 -23.74 40.68 -23.23
N ASP A 558 -24.18 39.53 -23.77
CA ASP A 558 -25.42 38.87 -23.34
C ASP A 558 -25.28 38.30 -21.91
N PRO A 559 -26.16 38.66 -20.94
CA PRO A 559 -26.18 38.06 -19.61
C PRO A 559 -26.29 36.52 -19.64
N GLY A 560 -26.97 35.95 -20.64
CA GLY A 560 -27.07 34.50 -20.86
C GLY A 560 -25.73 33.85 -21.17
N ARG A 561 -24.82 34.56 -21.86
CA ARG A 561 -23.45 34.08 -22.12
C ARG A 561 -22.63 33.98 -20.85
N ALA A 562 -22.71 35.01 -20.00
CA ALA A 562 -22.01 35.04 -18.72
C ALA A 562 -22.53 33.94 -17.77
N GLY A 563 -23.85 33.75 -17.70
CA GLY A 563 -24.47 32.67 -16.93
C GLY A 563 -24.04 31.28 -17.40
N CYS A 564 -24.10 31.02 -18.72
CA CYS A 564 -23.66 29.76 -19.32
C CYS A 564 -22.19 29.44 -19.01
N ARG A 565 -21.28 30.42 -19.18
CA ARG A 565 -19.85 30.24 -18.85
C ARG A 565 -19.63 29.97 -17.36
N ALA A 566 -20.40 30.60 -16.47
CA ALA A 566 -20.34 30.35 -15.04
C ALA A 566 -20.82 28.93 -14.68
N ASP A 567 -21.85 28.40 -15.34
CA ASP A 567 -22.30 27.02 -15.13
C ASP A 567 -21.25 26.00 -15.57
N VAL A 568 -20.61 26.20 -16.73
CA VAL A 568 -19.51 25.34 -17.19
C VAL A 568 -18.34 25.36 -16.21
N GLY A 569 -17.93 26.55 -15.75
CA GLY A 569 -16.86 26.68 -14.76
C GLY A 569 -17.18 25.96 -13.45
N ALA A 570 -18.43 26.05 -12.98
CA ALA A 570 -18.88 25.36 -11.77
C ALA A 570 -18.91 23.84 -11.92
N ASP A 571 -19.30 23.32 -13.09
CA ASP A 571 -19.27 21.87 -13.36
C ASP A 571 -17.85 21.32 -13.44
N VAL A 572 -16.92 22.05 -14.07
CA VAL A 572 -15.48 21.74 -14.04
C VAL A 572 -14.98 21.72 -12.59
N GLN A 573 -15.38 22.72 -11.79
CA GLN A 573 -15.02 22.81 -10.37
C GLN A 573 -15.53 21.61 -9.55
N LEU A 574 -16.74 21.12 -9.82
CA LEU A 574 -17.27 19.92 -9.15
C LEU A 574 -16.54 18.65 -9.59
N MET A 575 -16.27 18.49 -10.88
CA MET A 575 -15.50 17.36 -11.40
C MET A 575 -14.07 17.34 -10.85
N GLN A 576 -13.48 18.51 -10.60
CA GLN A 576 -12.18 18.61 -9.94
C GLN A 576 -12.13 17.92 -8.57
N PHE A 577 -13.19 18.06 -7.77
CA PHE A 577 -13.23 17.52 -6.40
C PHE A 577 -13.86 16.12 -6.32
N ARG A 578 -14.76 15.78 -7.23
CA ARG A 578 -15.52 14.53 -7.18
C ARG A 578 -15.06 13.49 -8.21
N GLY A 579 -14.53 13.94 -9.34
CA GLY A 579 -14.06 13.11 -10.45
C GLY A 579 -12.80 12.31 -10.14
N PHE A 580 -12.51 11.36 -11.03
CA PHE A 580 -11.30 10.55 -10.98
C PHE A 580 -10.25 11.06 -11.97
N PHE A 581 -8.98 10.85 -11.62
CA PHE A 581 -7.82 11.26 -12.40
C PHE A 581 -6.80 10.13 -12.45
N SER A 582 -5.94 10.15 -13.47
CA SER A 582 -4.88 9.17 -13.70
C SER A 582 -3.64 9.84 -14.28
N GLY A 583 -2.46 9.26 -14.05
CA GLY A 583 -1.15 9.81 -14.46
C GLY A 583 -0.31 10.31 -13.28
N GLY A 584 1.02 10.29 -13.45
CA GLY A 584 2.00 10.70 -12.45
C GLY A 584 2.74 9.54 -11.77
N ALA A 585 3.67 9.87 -10.88
CA ALA A 585 4.64 8.93 -10.28
C ALA A 585 4.01 7.75 -9.51
N THR A 586 2.77 7.89 -9.03
CA THR A 586 2.05 6.88 -8.23
C THR A 586 0.87 6.21 -8.95
N SER A 587 0.64 6.57 -10.21
CA SER A 587 -0.40 6.04 -11.10
C SER A 587 0.30 5.55 -12.38
N ASN A 588 -0.02 6.11 -13.55
CA ASN A 588 0.60 5.81 -14.82
C ASN A 588 1.89 6.61 -14.98
N ARG A 589 3.03 5.96 -14.73
CA ARG A 589 4.36 6.59 -14.68
C ARG A 589 4.89 7.09 -16.02
N GLY A 590 4.23 6.77 -17.14
CA GLY A 590 4.55 7.32 -18.47
C GLY A 590 3.88 8.66 -18.77
N TYR A 591 2.99 9.14 -17.89
CA TYR A 591 2.22 10.37 -18.03
C TYR A 591 2.52 11.34 -16.89
N GLY A 592 2.34 12.64 -17.16
CA GLY A 592 2.34 13.66 -16.12
C GLY A 592 1.19 13.46 -15.12
N PHE A 593 1.29 14.10 -13.97
CA PHE A 593 0.26 14.03 -12.94
C PHE A 593 -1.11 14.44 -13.49
N ASN A 594 -2.12 13.57 -13.33
CA ASN A 594 -3.50 13.78 -13.81
C ASN A 594 -3.69 14.00 -15.32
N GLU A 595 -2.68 13.75 -16.16
CA GLU A 595 -2.74 13.98 -17.62
C GLU A 595 -3.41 12.85 -18.42
N VAL A 596 -3.75 11.72 -17.80
CA VAL A 596 -4.53 10.66 -18.46
C VAL A 596 -6.02 10.96 -18.29
N GLY A 597 -6.73 11.11 -19.41
CA GLY A 597 -8.19 11.26 -19.40
C GLY A 597 -8.70 12.49 -20.14
N PRO A 598 -9.97 12.86 -19.91
CA PRO A 598 -10.64 13.94 -20.61
C PRO A 598 -10.09 15.30 -20.16
N HIS A 599 -9.79 16.12 -21.15
CA HIS A 599 -9.51 17.54 -21.00
C HIS A 599 -10.73 18.38 -21.43
N ALA A 600 -10.85 19.57 -20.87
CA ALA A 600 -11.79 20.58 -21.33
C ALA A 600 -11.18 21.97 -21.23
N ARG A 601 -11.68 22.88 -22.06
CA ARG A 601 -11.29 24.28 -22.02
C ARG A 601 -12.03 25.01 -20.90
N VAL A 602 -11.29 25.74 -20.07
CA VAL A 602 -11.89 26.48 -18.94
C VAL A 602 -12.03 27.96 -19.30
N PRO A 603 -13.20 28.57 -19.07
CA PRO A 603 -13.36 30.00 -19.32
C PRO A 603 -12.34 30.83 -18.54
N SER A 604 -11.44 31.52 -19.24
CA SER A 604 -10.46 32.46 -18.64
C SER A 604 -10.94 33.91 -18.78
N LEU A 605 -10.55 34.77 -17.84
CA LEU A 605 -10.86 36.22 -17.83
C LEU A 605 -9.79 37.10 -18.50
N THR A 606 -8.79 36.50 -19.13
CA THR A 606 -7.52 37.18 -19.36
C THR A 606 -7.44 37.86 -20.72
N GLY A 607 -7.59 39.19 -20.68
CA GLY A 607 -7.19 40.13 -21.72
C GLY A 607 -8.33 40.66 -22.59
N GLN A 608 -8.44 41.99 -22.67
CA GLN A 608 -9.43 42.77 -23.42
C GLN A 608 -9.96 42.10 -24.71
N GLY A 609 -11.24 41.72 -24.67
CA GLY A 609 -11.95 41.02 -25.72
C GLY A 609 -12.43 39.67 -25.21
N ALA A 610 -13.68 39.29 -25.47
CA ALA A 610 -14.14 37.95 -25.19
C ALA A 610 -13.30 36.93 -25.98
N GLY A 611 -12.21 36.44 -25.38
CA GLY A 611 -11.41 35.34 -25.91
C GLY A 611 -12.34 34.20 -26.30
N ARG A 612 -12.17 33.68 -27.52
CA ARG A 612 -12.98 32.56 -28.01
C ARG A 612 -12.60 31.32 -27.20
N ALA A 613 -13.52 30.37 -27.09
CA ALA A 613 -13.24 29.07 -26.48
C ALA A 613 -11.92 28.46 -26.99
N GLU A 614 -11.53 28.67 -28.24
CA GLU A 614 -10.30 28.17 -28.86
C GLU A 614 -8.99 28.69 -28.22
N ASP A 615 -9.03 29.88 -27.61
CA ASP A 615 -7.90 30.53 -26.95
C ASP A 615 -7.79 30.14 -25.47
N ALA A 616 -8.81 29.45 -24.93
CA ALA A 616 -8.85 29.07 -23.52
C ALA A 616 -7.98 27.82 -23.23
N PRO A 617 -7.33 27.78 -22.07
CA PRO A 617 -6.47 26.66 -21.71
C PRO A 617 -7.22 25.33 -21.65
N LEU A 618 -6.63 24.27 -22.22
CA LEU A 618 -7.09 22.89 -22.19
C LEU A 618 -6.55 22.18 -20.93
N VAL A 619 -7.44 21.88 -19.98
CA VAL A 619 -7.08 21.27 -18.69
C VAL A 619 -7.70 19.88 -18.53
N PRO A 620 -7.00 18.87 -17.97
CA PRO A 620 -7.62 17.63 -17.56
C PRO A 620 -8.62 17.93 -16.45
N ILE A 621 -9.85 17.51 -16.65
CA ILE A 621 -10.95 17.77 -15.70
C ILE A 621 -11.39 16.50 -14.95
N GLY A 622 -10.76 15.38 -15.28
CA GLY A 622 -11.08 14.07 -14.75
C GLY A 622 -12.33 13.47 -15.39
N GLY A 623 -12.72 12.32 -14.85
CA GLY A 623 -13.82 11.51 -15.40
C GLY A 623 -14.76 10.99 -14.33
N ARG A 624 -15.89 10.47 -14.80
CA ARG A 624 -16.89 9.77 -13.99
C ARG A 624 -16.53 8.30 -13.78
N LEU A 625 -15.68 7.74 -14.62
CA LEU A 625 -15.21 6.37 -14.54
C LEU A 625 -13.68 6.35 -14.63
N LEU A 626 -13.06 5.52 -13.80
CA LEU A 626 -11.63 5.21 -13.81
C LEU A 626 -11.45 3.70 -13.80
N TRP A 627 -10.50 3.22 -14.60
CA TRP A 627 -9.83 1.95 -14.32
C TRP A 627 -8.33 2.13 -14.50
N GLU A 628 -7.54 1.54 -13.60
CA GLU A 628 -6.09 1.49 -13.66
C GLU A 628 -5.61 0.10 -13.29
N ALA A 629 -4.56 -0.35 -13.94
CA ALA A 629 -3.85 -1.57 -13.64
C ALA A 629 -2.34 -1.31 -13.73
N SER A 630 -1.60 -1.85 -12.78
CA SER A 630 -0.13 -1.80 -12.75
C SER A 630 0.41 -3.18 -12.44
N LEU A 631 1.37 -3.63 -13.24
CA LEU A 631 2.12 -4.85 -13.03
C LEU A 631 3.58 -4.48 -12.76
N GLU A 632 4.14 -4.92 -11.64
CA GLU A 632 5.49 -4.59 -11.20
C GLU A 632 6.30 -5.85 -10.90
N LEU A 633 7.44 -6.01 -11.55
CA LEU A 633 8.43 -7.00 -11.18
C LEU A 633 9.50 -6.33 -10.31
N ARG A 634 9.49 -6.63 -9.02
CA ARG A 634 10.40 -6.06 -8.01
C ARG A 634 11.57 -6.99 -7.75
N ILE A 635 12.77 -6.44 -7.84
CA ILE A 635 14.04 -7.18 -7.73
C ILE A 635 14.93 -6.45 -6.71
N PRO A 636 14.92 -6.86 -5.42
CA PRO A 636 15.95 -6.50 -4.46
C PRO A 636 17.35 -6.87 -4.95
N LEU A 637 18.26 -5.91 -4.88
CA LEU A 637 19.68 -6.00 -5.26
C LEU A 637 20.53 -5.66 -4.03
N GLY A 638 20.66 -6.62 -3.11
CA GLY A 638 21.27 -6.41 -1.80
C GLY A 638 20.29 -5.86 -0.75
N GLU A 639 20.82 -5.23 0.30
CA GLU A 639 20.02 -4.76 1.45
C GLU A 639 19.37 -3.38 1.22
N SER A 640 20.06 -2.50 0.49
CA SER A 640 19.63 -1.09 0.33
C SER A 640 19.21 -0.74 -1.08
N PHE A 641 19.58 -1.53 -2.09
CA PHE A 641 19.28 -1.23 -3.49
C PHE A 641 18.26 -2.21 -4.05
N GLY A 642 17.47 -1.75 -5.01
CA GLY A 642 16.50 -2.58 -5.73
C GLY A 642 16.11 -1.95 -7.04
N THR A 643 15.57 -2.77 -7.93
CA THR A 643 14.99 -2.30 -9.19
C THR A 643 13.57 -2.81 -9.35
N VAL A 644 12.78 -2.08 -10.12
CA VAL A 644 11.40 -2.42 -10.47
C VAL A 644 11.27 -2.31 -11.97
N ILE A 645 10.75 -3.34 -12.62
CA ILE A 645 10.28 -3.24 -14.00
C ILE A 645 8.76 -3.15 -13.94
N PHE A 646 8.14 -2.23 -14.64
CA PHE A 646 6.71 -2.02 -14.53
C PHE A 646 6.01 -1.85 -15.87
N ALA A 647 4.72 -2.16 -15.89
CA ALA A 647 3.78 -1.80 -16.94
C ALA A 647 2.50 -1.23 -16.29
N ASP A 648 2.14 -0.01 -16.68
CA ASP A 648 0.96 0.70 -16.18
C ASP A 648 -0.02 0.93 -17.32
N ALA A 649 -1.30 0.73 -17.06
CA ALA A 649 -2.38 0.99 -18.01
C ALA A 649 -3.59 1.55 -17.26
N GLY A 650 -4.35 2.42 -17.90
CA GLY A 650 -5.58 2.93 -17.35
C GLY A 650 -6.32 3.85 -18.32
N ASP A 651 -7.58 4.12 -17.98
CA ASP A 651 -8.40 5.10 -18.68
C ASP A 651 -9.25 5.86 -17.67
N VAL A 652 -9.50 7.13 -18.00
CA VAL A 652 -10.44 8.00 -17.31
C VAL A 652 -11.47 8.46 -18.34
N THR A 653 -12.75 8.36 -18.02
CA THR A 653 -13.80 8.68 -18.98
C THR A 653 -15.01 9.36 -18.35
N ARG A 654 -15.68 10.23 -19.12
CA ARG A 654 -16.98 10.83 -18.76
C ARG A 654 -18.14 9.84 -18.86
N GLU A 655 -17.97 8.79 -19.66
CA GLU A 655 -18.96 7.72 -19.84
C GLU A 655 -18.90 6.74 -18.68
N LEU A 656 -20.04 6.17 -18.28
CA LEU A 656 -20.09 5.13 -17.23
C LEU A 656 -19.85 3.71 -17.75
N SER A 657 -19.39 3.56 -18.99
CA SER A 657 -19.11 2.25 -19.60
C SER A 657 -17.62 1.93 -19.54
N LEU A 658 -17.27 0.78 -18.94
CA LEU A 658 -15.89 0.28 -18.85
C LEU A 658 -15.27 -0.04 -20.22
N PHE A 659 -16.11 -0.38 -21.19
CA PHE A 659 -15.70 -0.76 -22.55
C PHE A 659 -16.51 0.05 -23.56
N ARG A 660 -16.00 1.23 -23.92
CA ARG A 660 -16.63 2.07 -24.94
C ARG A 660 -16.72 1.32 -26.28
N SER A 661 -17.82 1.49 -27.01
CA SER A 661 -17.87 1.06 -28.41
C SER A 661 -17.07 2.05 -29.27
N GLY A 662 -15.94 1.63 -29.86
CA GLY A 662 -15.24 2.40 -30.90
C GLY A 662 -13.71 2.45 -30.82
N ALA A 663 -13.12 2.43 -29.61
CA ALA A 663 -11.69 2.23 -29.36
C ALA A 663 -11.44 2.09 -27.84
N GLN A 664 -10.62 1.13 -27.42
CA GLN A 664 -10.16 1.01 -26.04
C GLN A 664 -8.92 1.92 -25.84
N ARG A 665 -8.85 2.67 -24.74
CA ARG A 665 -7.78 3.65 -24.45
C ARG A 665 -6.99 3.26 -23.20
N PRO A 666 -6.11 2.25 -23.26
CA PRO A 666 -5.43 1.75 -22.07
C PRO A 666 -4.26 2.63 -21.63
N HIS A 667 -3.86 3.64 -22.41
CA HIS A 667 -2.73 4.53 -22.09
C HIS A 667 -1.47 3.76 -21.61
N LEU A 668 -1.14 2.65 -22.27
CA LEU A 668 -0.13 1.72 -21.76
C LEU A 668 1.25 2.38 -21.69
N SER A 669 1.86 2.37 -20.53
CA SER A 669 3.27 2.68 -20.34
C SER A 669 4.02 1.48 -19.77
N ALA A 670 5.31 1.40 -20.07
CA ALA A 670 6.22 0.42 -19.51
C ALA A 670 7.54 1.09 -19.15
N GLY A 671 8.17 0.65 -18.07
CA GLY A 671 9.34 1.37 -17.57
C GLY A 671 10.19 0.59 -16.59
N VAL A 672 11.24 1.27 -16.14
CA VAL A 672 12.19 0.76 -15.15
C VAL A 672 12.36 1.80 -14.05
N GLY A 673 12.42 1.29 -12.82
CA GLY A 673 12.59 2.03 -11.60
C GLY A 673 13.82 1.57 -10.83
N LEU A 674 14.54 2.51 -10.23
CA LEU A 674 15.57 2.28 -9.22
C LEU A 674 15.04 2.65 -7.84
N ARG A 675 15.41 1.87 -6.84
CA ARG A 675 15.04 2.03 -5.44
C ARG A 675 16.30 2.01 -4.61
N TYR A 676 16.49 3.03 -3.78
CA TYR A 676 17.61 3.08 -2.84
C TYR A 676 17.11 3.49 -1.46
N THR A 677 17.19 2.57 -0.50
CA THR A 677 16.81 2.82 0.89
C THR A 677 17.95 3.57 1.57
N THR A 678 17.71 4.85 1.89
CA THR A 678 18.66 5.66 2.67
C THR A 678 18.23 5.70 4.13
N PRO A 679 19.12 6.10 5.06
CA PRO A 679 18.75 6.31 6.47
C PRO A 679 17.64 7.36 6.67
N VAL A 680 17.49 8.31 5.74
CA VAL A 680 16.51 9.41 5.83
C VAL A 680 15.24 9.17 5.02
N GLY A 681 15.13 8.02 4.34
CA GLY A 681 13.96 7.63 3.55
C GLY A 681 14.34 6.99 2.21
N PRO A 682 13.37 6.39 1.50
CA PRO A 682 13.63 5.78 0.20
C PRO A 682 13.83 6.85 -0.88
N LEU A 683 14.79 6.61 -1.78
CA LEU A 683 14.96 7.30 -3.04
C LEU A 683 14.39 6.45 -4.17
N ARG A 684 13.66 7.09 -5.08
CA ARG A 684 13.03 6.46 -6.25
C ARG A 684 13.37 7.23 -7.50
N PHE A 685 13.79 6.52 -8.52
CA PHE A 685 13.97 7.07 -9.86
C PHE A 685 13.23 6.17 -10.84
N ASP A 686 12.19 6.67 -11.48
CA ASP A 686 11.33 5.94 -12.40
C ASP A 686 11.38 6.58 -13.79
N VAL A 687 11.57 5.75 -14.82
CA VAL A 687 11.47 6.17 -16.22
C VAL A 687 10.37 5.35 -16.87
N GLY A 688 9.26 5.99 -17.22
CA GLY A 688 8.12 5.37 -17.91
C GLY A 688 8.11 5.74 -19.38
N TYR A 689 8.02 4.75 -20.28
CA TYR A 689 7.90 4.92 -21.73
C TYR A 689 6.47 4.62 -22.17
N ARG A 690 5.85 5.57 -22.89
CA ARG A 690 4.51 5.39 -23.48
C ARG A 690 4.62 4.46 -24.69
N VAL A 691 3.98 3.30 -24.62
CA VAL A 691 4.06 2.27 -25.65
C VAL A 691 3.32 2.71 -26.91
N PRO A 692 3.97 2.83 -28.08
CA PRO A 692 3.31 3.21 -29.32
C PRO A 692 2.13 2.30 -29.66
N CYS A 693 1.09 2.85 -30.29
CA CYS A 693 -0.12 2.12 -30.69
C CYS A 693 -0.97 1.52 -29.56
N MET A 694 -0.57 1.75 -28.30
CA MET A 694 -1.23 1.24 -27.09
C MET A 694 -1.71 2.39 -26.19
N GLN A 695 -1.75 3.62 -26.71
CA GLN A 695 -2.43 4.73 -26.02
C GLN A 695 -3.92 4.68 -26.33
N VAL A 696 -4.21 4.54 -27.63
CA VAL A 696 -5.51 4.17 -28.18
C VAL A 696 -5.28 2.93 -29.03
N PHE A 697 -5.99 1.83 -28.74
CA PHE A 697 -5.79 0.57 -29.46
C PHE A 697 -5.97 0.76 -30.96
N GLY A 698 -4.95 0.37 -31.73
CA GLY A 698 -4.98 0.43 -33.19
C GLY A 698 -4.69 1.82 -33.78
N LYS A 699 -4.27 2.80 -32.97
CA LYS A 699 -3.87 4.14 -33.41
C LYS A 699 -2.47 4.47 -32.90
N CYS A 700 -1.53 4.70 -33.80
CA CYS A 700 -0.11 4.84 -33.45
C CYS A 700 0.35 6.29 -33.36
N THR A 701 -0.28 7.17 -34.12
CA THR A 701 0.05 8.59 -34.18
C THR A 701 -1.13 9.45 -33.73
N PRO A 702 -0.89 10.49 -32.91
CA PRO A 702 -1.92 11.46 -32.60
C PRO A 702 -2.45 12.17 -33.86
N GLY A 703 -3.75 12.44 -33.89
CA GLY A 703 -4.41 13.08 -35.03
C GLY A 703 -4.90 12.13 -36.12
N GLU A 704 -4.63 10.83 -36.02
CA GLU A 704 -5.28 9.83 -36.88
C GLU A 704 -6.81 9.89 -36.75
N ALA A 705 -7.55 9.60 -37.85
CA ALA A 705 -9.00 9.55 -37.81
C ALA A 705 -9.50 8.59 -36.72
N GLY A 706 -10.31 9.09 -35.77
CA GLY A 706 -10.77 8.34 -34.60
C GLY A 706 -9.89 8.50 -33.35
N TRP A 707 -8.82 9.31 -33.41
CA TRP A 707 -8.11 9.78 -32.22
C TRP A 707 -9.03 10.68 -31.37
N PRO A 708 -9.02 10.56 -30.04
CA PRO A 708 -9.88 11.36 -29.16
C PRO A 708 -9.64 12.86 -29.31
N ALA A 709 -10.71 13.62 -29.55
CA ALA A 709 -10.64 15.09 -29.60
C ALA A 709 -10.64 15.74 -28.21
N ASP A 710 -10.96 14.95 -27.18
CA ASP A 710 -11.07 15.39 -25.79
C ASP A 710 -9.84 15.01 -24.94
N GLU A 711 -8.75 14.55 -25.54
CA GLU A 711 -7.51 14.21 -24.83
C GLU A 711 -6.33 14.99 -25.41
N ARG A 712 -5.45 15.49 -24.54
CA ARG A 712 -4.19 16.12 -24.96
C ARG A 712 -3.12 15.07 -25.24
N THR A 713 -2.29 15.31 -26.25
CA THR A 713 -1.06 14.55 -26.47
C THR A 713 0.00 14.95 -25.44
N PRO A 714 0.50 14.04 -24.58
CA PRO A 714 1.46 14.44 -23.58
C PRO A 714 2.80 14.84 -24.21
N GLU A 715 3.43 15.87 -23.67
CA GLU A 715 4.73 16.37 -24.13
C GLU A 715 5.78 15.25 -24.12
N ALA A 716 6.62 15.21 -25.16
CA ALA A 716 7.75 14.28 -25.23
C ALA A 716 8.96 14.90 -24.53
N LEU A 717 9.75 14.09 -23.82
CA LEU A 717 11.01 14.56 -23.26
C LEU A 717 11.93 15.00 -24.40
N PHE A 718 12.40 16.26 -24.32
CA PHE A 718 13.16 16.94 -25.37
C PHE A 718 12.46 16.96 -26.73
N ASP A 719 11.12 16.95 -26.75
CA ASP A 719 10.27 16.87 -27.96
C ASP A 719 10.49 15.61 -28.83
N VAL A 720 11.19 14.59 -28.31
CA VAL A 720 11.61 13.41 -29.10
C VAL A 720 11.23 12.10 -28.45
N LEU A 721 11.42 11.97 -27.14
CA LEU A 721 11.22 10.70 -26.44
C LEU A 721 9.88 10.69 -25.72
N PRO A 722 8.94 9.76 -25.99
CA PRO A 722 7.66 9.70 -25.31
C PRO A 722 7.81 9.05 -23.92
N ILE A 723 8.73 9.57 -23.11
CA ILE A 723 9.03 9.13 -21.76
C ILE A 723 8.68 10.19 -20.73
N ALA A 724 8.34 9.75 -19.53
CA ALA A 724 8.25 10.56 -18.32
C ALA A 724 9.29 10.06 -17.30
N VAL A 725 9.89 11.00 -16.58
CA VAL A 725 10.92 10.72 -15.56
C VAL A 725 10.41 11.26 -14.23
N ASN A 726 10.49 10.45 -13.19
CA ASN A 726 10.10 10.84 -11.83
C ASN A 726 11.22 10.47 -10.85
N LEU A 727 11.64 11.45 -10.05
CA LEU A 727 12.62 11.30 -8.98
C LEU A 727 11.98 11.76 -7.67
N ALA A 728 11.99 10.91 -6.64
CA ALA A 728 11.45 11.24 -5.33
C ALA A 728 12.40 10.80 -4.21
N ILE A 729 12.44 11.56 -3.11
CA ILE A 729 13.22 11.26 -1.92
C ILE A 729 12.44 11.55 -0.64
N GLY A 730 12.63 10.73 0.39
CA GLY A 730 12.13 10.99 1.73
C GLY A 730 10.63 10.68 1.88
N GLU A 731 9.92 11.51 2.63
CA GLU A 731 8.46 11.37 2.88
C GLU A 731 7.57 11.87 1.73
N ALA A 732 8.17 12.17 0.57
CA ALA A 732 7.43 12.27 -0.69
C ALA A 732 6.76 10.94 -1.08
N PHE A 733 7.23 9.82 -0.49
CA PHE A 733 6.64 8.49 -0.65
C PHE A 733 5.87 8.00 0.58
#